data_AF-A0A2H6MU43-F1
#
_entry.id   AF-A0A2H6MU43-F1
#
_cell.length_a   1.000
_cell.length_b   1.000
_cell.length_c   1.000
_cell.angle_alpha   90.00
_cell.angle_beta   90.00
_cell.angle_gamma   90.00
#
_symmetry.space_group_name_H-M   'P 1'
#
loop_
_entity.id
_entity.type
_entity.pdbx_description
1 polymer ?
#
loop_
_entity_poly.entity_id
_entity_poly.type
_entity_poly.pdbx_seq_one_letter_code
_entity_poly.pdbx_strand_id
1 'polypeptide(L)'
;VHGEACKMSALGDCEFLVKRARELVQGDLWAAKAWLITARSLYPADFNIQYEMYSIEKNAERTASAGRLLYDMFVNFPEQPVVWREISIITSALRNDAQDKQTEFLKGLFETLPGRVQCEMLLKATDQCFNTLERAEMLLLLLRRFPETVVQHGVGLGETLLEAENIEDQESPVNCFRKLFVCDVLPLIINNPDVRLPSTLLYKYLNKAAEFYINYVTRSSPTENQYPGTQDTSDLVSPNKRSAQKYIIEGLTEKSCQITDPWERVFKILSIVGVRCEWQMDVARRSFGDILLKMKDVCRYISSYDNEAHAKYKTQVVYSTMLVFFKNAFQYISSIQPSLFQGSNASNQVPLILIEDVSNVFGDTDIERSKHVHKKRKLAEGREKTMSSDDEDPSGKGKNRLITINVTDLPNSVEVQESFRLARESWDLLHSLESLDKEFTRICVSWKTDTWLWLRIFLTDMIIYQGQYKKAIASLHHLAVLQGSHSPQQIMGQGSLENQRPLIQLATCHFALGEYHLTCEKILDLMCYMTLPIQEGVKIQEDQPILKSKFRKVSELKLWPCTSKTVMPYCLRLLLACFKLKAFTDNRDDMALGHVIVLLQHEWPKGENLFLKAVNKICQQANFQYENFFNYITNIDMLEEFAYLRTQEGGKIHLELLPNQGMLIKHHTITRGITKGVKEDFRLAMERQVSRCGENLMMVLHQFCMNEKILLLQTLS
;
A
#
# COMPACT_ATOMS: atom_id res chain seq x y z
N VAL A 1 -34.37 72.66 5.46
CA VAL A 1 -35.31 73.13 6.51
C VAL A 1 -36.76 72.68 6.30
N HIS A 2 -37.55 73.18 5.34
CA HIS A 2 -38.96 72.73 5.18
C HIS A 2 -39.14 71.28 4.67
N GLY A 3 -38.20 70.75 3.88
CA GLY A 3 -38.20 69.33 3.47
C GLY A 3 -37.73 68.35 4.56
N GLU A 4 -37.05 68.83 5.61
CA GLU A 4 -36.58 67.98 6.72
C GLU A 4 -37.62 67.83 7.83
N ALA A 5 -38.37 68.89 8.13
CA ALA A 5 -39.45 68.84 9.13
C ALA A 5 -40.59 67.89 8.73
N CYS A 6 -40.96 67.85 7.44
CA CYS A 6 -42.00 66.95 6.92
C CYS A 6 -41.53 65.48 6.90
N LYS A 7 -40.23 65.23 6.66
CA LYS A 7 -39.65 63.88 6.79
C LYS A 7 -39.65 63.40 8.24
N MET A 8 -39.35 64.28 9.21
CA MET A 8 -39.33 63.91 10.63
C MET A 8 -40.72 63.58 11.20
N SER A 9 -41.80 64.23 10.76
CA SER A 9 -43.16 63.85 11.21
C SER A 9 -43.59 62.51 10.60
N ALA A 10 -43.31 62.29 9.31
CA ALA A 10 -43.60 61.03 8.64
C ALA A 10 -42.84 59.84 9.25
N LEU A 11 -41.60 60.04 9.72
CA LEU A 11 -40.83 59.04 10.47
C LEU A 11 -41.53 58.63 11.78
N GLY A 12 -42.05 59.61 12.54
CA GLY A 12 -42.81 59.34 13.77
C GLY A 12 -44.14 58.62 13.53
N ASP A 13 -44.81 58.93 12.41
CA ASP A 13 -46.06 58.28 12.01
C ASP A 13 -45.82 56.80 11.59
N CYS A 14 -44.74 56.52 10.85
CA CYS A 14 -44.35 55.15 10.50
C CYS A 14 -44.05 54.29 11.74
N GLU A 15 -43.25 54.82 12.68
CA GLU A 15 -42.91 54.12 13.92
C GLU A 15 -44.14 53.83 14.79
N PHE A 16 -45.10 54.77 14.85
CA PHE A 16 -46.36 54.56 15.55
C PHE A 16 -47.18 53.40 14.95
N LEU A 17 -47.31 53.35 13.62
CA LEU A 17 -48.06 52.29 12.94
C LEU A 17 -47.42 50.90 13.14
N VAL A 18 -46.10 50.81 13.05
CA VAL A 18 -45.34 49.57 13.31
C VAL A 18 -45.48 49.15 14.77
N LYS A 19 -45.37 50.08 15.71
CA LYS A 19 -45.56 49.80 17.15
C LYS A 19 -46.97 49.30 17.45
N ARG A 20 -47.99 49.90 16.85
CA ARG A 20 -49.38 49.49 17.03
C ARG A 20 -49.66 48.10 16.46
N ALA A 21 -49.06 47.77 15.32
CA ALA A 21 -49.13 46.43 14.77
C ALA A 21 -48.50 45.39 15.72
N ARG A 22 -47.31 45.67 16.28
CA ARG A 22 -46.60 44.78 17.22
C ARG A 22 -47.43 44.45 18.48
N GLU A 23 -48.10 45.44 19.05
CA GLU A 23 -48.98 45.27 20.23
C GLU A 23 -50.12 44.28 19.96
N LEU A 24 -50.57 44.17 18.71
CA LEU A 24 -51.69 43.32 18.31
C LEU A 24 -51.27 41.92 17.86
N VAL A 25 -49.98 41.66 17.59
CA VAL A 25 -49.51 40.35 17.06
C VAL A 25 -49.90 39.17 17.96
N GLN A 26 -49.87 39.35 19.29
CA GLN A 26 -50.20 38.28 20.25
C GLN A 26 -51.71 38.11 20.48
N GLY A 27 -52.52 39.13 20.20
CA GLY A 27 -53.97 39.14 20.50
C GLY A 27 -54.86 38.98 19.27
N ASP A 28 -54.51 39.63 18.16
CA ASP A 28 -55.22 39.58 16.88
C ASP A 28 -54.25 39.80 15.70
N LEU A 29 -53.78 38.68 15.15
CA LEU A 29 -52.88 38.65 14.00
C LEU A 29 -53.47 39.33 12.75
N TRP A 30 -54.79 39.31 12.57
CA TRP A 30 -55.44 39.90 11.40
C TRP A 30 -55.51 41.42 11.53
N ALA A 31 -55.81 41.93 12.73
CA ALA A 31 -55.73 43.35 13.01
C ALA A 31 -54.30 43.88 12.82
N ALA A 32 -53.28 43.18 13.33
CA ALA A 32 -51.87 43.54 13.13
C ALA A 32 -51.51 43.64 11.64
N LYS A 33 -51.97 42.67 10.82
CA LYS A 33 -51.76 42.69 9.35
C LYS A 33 -52.49 43.85 8.67
N ALA A 34 -53.72 44.16 9.07
CA ALA A 34 -54.47 45.29 8.52
C ALA A 34 -53.76 46.63 8.77
N TRP A 35 -53.21 46.81 9.98
CA TRP A 35 -52.37 47.97 10.31
C TRP A 35 -51.14 48.08 9.41
N LEU A 36 -50.43 46.98 9.20
CA LEU A 36 -49.22 46.98 8.36
C LEU A 36 -49.51 47.13 6.87
N ILE A 37 -50.61 46.58 6.35
CA ILE A 37 -51.04 46.81 4.96
C ILE A 37 -51.38 48.29 4.76
N THR A 38 -52.06 48.91 5.73
CA THR A 38 -52.35 50.34 5.71
C THR A 38 -51.06 51.16 5.73
N ALA A 39 -50.14 50.84 6.65
CA ALA A 39 -48.83 51.48 6.74
C ALA A 39 -48.02 51.36 5.45
N ARG A 40 -47.98 50.17 4.83
CA ARG A 40 -47.28 49.93 3.56
C ARG A 40 -47.90 50.69 2.40
N SER A 41 -49.21 50.88 2.41
CA SER A 41 -49.91 51.66 1.38
C SER A 41 -49.59 53.15 1.48
N LEU A 42 -49.41 53.67 2.70
CA LEU A 42 -49.03 55.06 2.97
C LEU A 42 -47.53 55.31 2.74
N TYR A 43 -46.69 54.35 3.10
CA TYR A 43 -45.22 54.47 3.10
C TYR A 43 -44.56 53.24 2.44
N PRO A 44 -44.74 53.02 1.13
CA PRO A 44 -44.28 51.81 0.44
C PRO A 44 -42.76 51.63 0.40
N ALA A 45 -42.01 52.73 0.53
CA ALA A 45 -40.56 52.77 0.52
C ALA A 45 -39.92 52.69 1.93
N ASP A 46 -40.72 52.49 2.98
CA ASP A 46 -40.19 52.34 4.34
C ASP A 46 -39.77 50.89 4.61
N PHE A 47 -38.51 50.69 4.99
CA PHE A 47 -37.96 49.36 5.26
C PHE A 47 -38.55 48.73 6.54
N ASN A 48 -38.79 49.51 7.59
CA ASN A 48 -39.22 48.99 8.88
C ASN A 48 -40.62 48.36 8.79
N ILE A 49 -41.52 48.97 8.02
CA ILE A 49 -42.85 48.42 7.75
C ILE A 49 -42.76 47.09 7.00
N GLN A 50 -41.93 47.01 5.95
CA GLN A 50 -41.77 45.80 5.14
C GLN A 50 -41.12 44.66 5.93
N TYR A 51 -40.11 44.98 6.74
CA TYR A 51 -39.44 44.03 7.61
C TYR A 51 -40.36 43.51 8.71
N GLU A 52 -41.22 44.36 9.30
CA GLU A 52 -42.19 43.91 10.29
C GLU A 52 -43.23 42.96 9.68
N MET A 53 -43.71 43.27 8.47
CA MET A 53 -44.59 42.36 7.72
C MET A 53 -43.92 41.01 7.47
N TYR A 54 -42.65 41.01 7.04
CA TYR A 54 -41.88 39.79 6.82
C TYR A 54 -41.71 38.99 8.11
N SER A 55 -41.33 39.64 9.21
CA SER A 55 -41.12 39.01 10.51
C SER A 55 -42.38 38.28 11.00
N ILE A 56 -43.56 38.92 10.88
CA ILE A 56 -44.84 38.30 11.25
C ILE A 56 -45.14 37.06 10.39
N GLU A 57 -44.96 37.14 9.06
CA GLU A 57 -45.23 35.99 8.19
C GLU A 57 -44.21 34.86 8.36
N LYS A 58 -42.95 35.20 8.64
CA LYS A 58 -41.88 34.25 8.98
C LYS A 58 -42.20 33.51 10.27
N ASN A 59 -42.58 34.22 11.34
CA ASN A 59 -42.93 33.64 12.63
C ASN A 59 -44.23 32.81 12.57
N ALA A 60 -45.11 33.12 11.61
CA ALA A 60 -46.30 32.32 11.32
C ALA A 60 -46.03 31.13 10.38
N GLU A 61 -44.76 30.87 10.03
CA GLU A 61 -44.30 29.78 9.16
C GLU A 61 -44.97 29.76 7.77
N ARG A 62 -45.36 30.94 7.24
CA ARG A 62 -46.03 31.05 5.93
C ARG A 62 -45.03 31.32 4.81
N THR A 63 -44.50 30.26 4.21
CA THR A 63 -43.44 30.32 3.17
C THR A 63 -43.79 31.23 2.00
N ALA A 64 -44.99 31.13 1.41
CA ALA A 64 -45.38 31.92 0.23
C ALA A 64 -45.48 33.42 0.51
N SER A 65 -46.08 33.80 1.64
CA SER A 65 -46.23 35.21 2.03
C SER A 65 -44.92 35.83 2.48
N ALA A 66 -44.15 35.11 3.31
CA ALA A 66 -42.83 35.53 3.75
C ALA A 66 -41.85 35.64 2.56
N GLY A 67 -41.91 34.72 1.60
CA GLY A 67 -41.06 34.71 0.42
C GLY A 67 -41.28 35.89 -0.50
N ARG A 68 -42.54 36.28 -0.73
CA ARG A 68 -42.86 37.51 -1.48
C ARG A 68 -42.30 38.76 -0.80
N LEU A 69 -42.43 38.86 0.53
CA LEU A 69 -41.90 39.99 1.28
C LEU A 69 -40.36 39.99 1.30
N LEU A 70 -39.74 38.81 1.38
CA LEU A 70 -38.29 38.66 1.25
C LEU A 70 -37.81 39.11 -0.14
N TYR A 71 -38.52 38.76 -1.21
CA TYR A 71 -38.25 39.25 -2.56
C TYR A 71 -38.31 40.78 -2.62
N ASP A 72 -39.39 41.38 -2.12
CA ASP A 72 -39.57 42.84 -2.11
C ASP A 72 -38.45 43.52 -1.31
N MET A 73 -38.04 42.94 -0.18
CA MET A 73 -36.93 43.45 0.63
C MET A 73 -35.59 43.36 -0.09
N PHE A 74 -35.28 42.21 -0.71
CA PHE A 74 -34.02 41.99 -1.40
C PHE A 74 -33.83 42.93 -2.62
N VAL A 75 -34.90 43.14 -3.39
CA VAL A 75 -34.85 43.97 -4.60
C VAL A 75 -34.81 45.46 -4.25
N ASN A 76 -35.64 45.91 -3.30
CA ASN A 76 -35.82 47.34 -3.04
C ASN A 76 -34.88 47.88 -1.96
N PHE A 77 -34.34 47.02 -1.08
CA PHE A 77 -33.53 47.43 0.08
C PHE A 77 -32.23 46.62 0.24
N PRO A 78 -31.39 46.47 -0.81
CA PRO A 78 -30.19 45.63 -0.76
C PRO A 78 -29.10 46.14 0.19
N GLU A 79 -29.10 47.44 0.55
CA GLU A 79 -28.11 48.02 1.46
C GLU A 79 -28.41 47.76 2.95
N GLN A 80 -29.57 47.19 3.28
CA GLN A 80 -29.99 47.01 4.68
C GLN A 80 -29.29 45.77 5.29
N PRO A 81 -28.50 45.90 6.37
CA PRO A 81 -27.76 44.78 6.97
C PRO A 81 -28.64 43.64 7.47
N VAL A 82 -29.88 43.96 7.86
CA VAL A 82 -30.86 43.00 8.35
C VAL A 82 -31.29 42.02 7.24
N VAL A 83 -31.38 42.49 6.00
CA VAL A 83 -31.69 41.64 4.84
C VAL A 83 -30.58 40.62 4.64
N TRP A 84 -29.31 41.03 4.73
CA TRP A 84 -28.17 40.12 4.61
C TRP A 84 -28.06 39.13 5.76
N ARG A 85 -28.46 39.52 6.99
CA ARG A 85 -28.57 38.57 8.11
C ARG A 85 -29.59 37.48 7.81
N GLU A 86 -30.75 37.85 7.27
CA GLU A 86 -31.78 36.88 6.86
C GLU A 86 -31.29 35.97 5.72
N ILE A 87 -30.63 36.53 4.71
CA ILE A 87 -30.04 35.76 3.62
C ILE A 87 -28.99 34.79 4.15
N SER A 88 -28.12 35.21 5.07
CA SER A 88 -27.10 34.36 5.69
C SER A 88 -27.71 33.17 6.45
N ILE A 89 -28.83 33.38 7.15
CA ILE A 89 -29.58 32.30 7.82
C ILE A 89 -30.15 31.32 6.79
N ILE A 90 -30.73 31.83 5.70
CA ILE A 90 -31.30 31.01 4.63
C ILE A 90 -30.20 30.21 3.91
N THR A 91 -29.09 30.83 3.55
CA THR A 91 -27.98 30.16 2.85
C THR A 91 -27.27 29.14 3.72
N SER A 92 -27.14 29.40 5.02
CA SER A 92 -26.68 28.42 6.00
C SER A 92 -27.61 27.21 6.06
N ALA A 93 -28.94 27.43 6.10
CA ALA A 93 -29.92 26.35 6.05
C ALA A 93 -29.87 25.56 4.73
N LEU A 94 -29.64 26.21 3.58
CA LEU A 94 -29.49 25.53 2.29
C LEU A 94 -28.26 24.63 2.22
N ARG A 95 -27.18 24.97 2.94
CA ARG A 95 -25.95 24.18 3.02
C ARG A 95 -25.99 23.07 4.07
N ASN A 96 -26.97 23.12 4.98
CA ASN A 96 -27.13 22.14 6.04
C ASN A 96 -28.03 20.98 5.59
N ASP A 97 -27.59 19.74 5.87
CA ASP A 97 -28.36 18.52 5.61
C ASP A 97 -29.38 18.20 6.72
N ALA A 98 -29.52 19.05 7.73
CA ALA A 98 -30.51 18.88 8.79
C ALA A 98 -31.94 18.87 8.24
N GLN A 99 -32.76 17.98 8.81
CA GLN A 99 -34.20 17.83 8.53
C GLN A 99 -35.06 18.40 9.68
N ASP A 100 -34.53 19.36 10.43
CA ASP A 100 -35.32 20.06 11.43
C ASP A 100 -36.33 21.01 10.75
N LYS A 101 -37.46 21.22 11.42
CA LYS A 101 -38.58 22.02 10.88
C LYS A 101 -38.15 23.43 10.44
N GLN A 102 -37.20 24.03 11.13
CA GLN A 102 -36.73 25.38 10.84
C GLN A 102 -35.89 25.40 9.55
N THR A 103 -34.98 24.45 9.38
CA THR A 103 -34.21 24.28 8.15
C THR A 103 -35.11 23.99 6.95
N GLU A 104 -36.12 23.13 7.11
CA GLU A 104 -37.12 22.86 6.05
C GLU A 104 -37.93 24.10 5.69
N PHE A 105 -38.38 24.87 6.69
CA PHE A 105 -39.07 26.14 6.46
C PHE A 105 -38.20 27.13 5.67
N LEU A 106 -36.92 27.31 6.05
CA LEU A 106 -36.00 28.23 5.38
C LEU A 106 -35.67 27.80 3.95
N LYS A 107 -35.51 26.49 3.71
CA LYS A 107 -35.39 25.93 2.35
C LYS A 107 -36.64 26.22 1.55
N GLY A 108 -37.82 25.92 2.10
CA GLY A 108 -39.12 26.20 1.48
C GLY A 108 -39.35 27.68 1.20
N LEU A 109 -38.92 28.58 2.09
CA LEU A 109 -38.96 30.02 1.91
C LEU A 109 -38.15 30.43 0.67
N PHE A 110 -36.92 29.93 0.54
CA PHE A 110 -36.07 30.20 -0.62
C PHE A 110 -36.69 29.69 -1.94
N GLU A 111 -37.31 28.51 -1.92
CA GLU A 111 -37.97 27.93 -3.11
C GLU A 111 -39.09 28.80 -3.69
N THR A 112 -39.72 29.65 -2.88
CA THR A 112 -40.81 30.54 -3.35
C THR A 112 -40.30 31.71 -4.20
N LEU A 113 -39.01 32.04 -4.13
CA LEU A 113 -38.41 33.13 -4.88
C LEU A 113 -38.29 32.76 -6.37
N PRO A 114 -38.42 33.71 -7.32
CA PRO A 114 -38.15 33.44 -8.72
C PRO A 114 -36.71 32.95 -8.95
N GLY A 115 -36.49 32.00 -9.86
CA GLY A 115 -35.17 31.38 -10.08
C GLY A 115 -34.04 32.38 -10.37
N ARG A 116 -34.33 33.47 -11.11
CA ARG A 116 -33.36 34.56 -11.34
C ARG A 116 -32.92 35.24 -10.04
N VAL A 117 -33.84 35.44 -9.11
CA VAL A 117 -33.60 36.09 -7.82
C VAL A 117 -32.85 35.15 -6.89
N GLN A 118 -33.22 33.86 -6.88
CA GLN A 118 -32.48 32.83 -6.14
C GLN A 118 -30.99 32.82 -6.57
N CYS A 119 -30.75 32.84 -7.87
CA CYS A 119 -29.40 32.89 -8.44
C CYS A 119 -28.66 34.18 -8.04
N GLU A 120 -29.28 35.36 -8.22
CA GLU A 120 -28.69 36.64 -7.84
C GLU A 120 -28.39 36.74 -6.33
N MET A 121 -29.30 36.23 -5.49
CA MET A 121 -29.13 36.21 -4.03
C MET A 121 -27.93 35.36 -3.61
N LEU A 122 -27.78 34.16 -4.19
CA LEU A 122 -26.63 33.28 -3.91
C LEU A 122 -25.32 33.87 -4.42
N LEU A 123 -25.31 34.50 -5.59
CA LEU A 123 -24.13 35.19 -6.13
C LEU A 123 -23.66 36.31 -5.20
N LYS A 124 -24.56 37.22 -4.82
CA LYS A 124 -24.21 38.32 -3.91
C LYS A 124 -23.82 37.82 -2.51
N ALA A 125 -24.48 36.77 -2.01
CA ALA A 125 -24.09 36.16 -0.73
C ALA A 125 -22.67 35.57 -0.79
N THR A 126 -22.28 34.99 -1.92
CA THR A 126 -20.91 34.48 -2.15
C THR A 126 -19.87 35.60 -2.11
N ASP A 127 -20.21 36.79 -2.62
CA ASP A 127 -19.30 37.94 -2.59
C ASP A 127 -19.06 38.50 -1.19
N GLN A 128 -19.95 38.22 -0.23
CA GLN A 128 -19.81 38.61 1.17
C GLN A 128 -19.01 37.60 2.02
N CYS A 129 -18.70 36.42 1.47
CA CYS A 129 -17.90 35.42 2.18
C CYS A 129 -16.43 35.87 2.26
N PHE A 130 -15.88 35.89 3.48
CA PHE A 130 -14.47 36.25 3.73
C PHE A 130 -13.53 35.06 3.59
N ASN A 131 -13.99 33.86 3.96
CA ASN A 131 -13.19 32.64 3.92
C ASN A 131 -13.31 31.98 2.53
N THR A 132 -12.17 31.58 1.95
CA THR A 132 -12.10 30.87 0.67
C THR A 132 -12.92 29.59 0.63
N LEU A 133 -12.91 28.78 1.70
CA LEU A 133 -13.71 27.54 1.79
C LEU A 133 -15.20 27.85 1.83
N GLU A 134 -15.61 28.81 2.65
CA GLU A 134 -17.01 29.21 2.76
C GLU A 134 -17.53 29.77 1.43
N ARG A 135 -16.72 30.62 0.77
CA ARG A 135 -16.99 31.15 -0.58
C ARG A 135 -17.12 30.01 -1.59
N ALA A 136 -16.22 29.02 -1.54
CA ALA A 136 -16.25 27.88 -2.43
C ALA A 136 -17.49 26.99 -2.23
N GLU A 137 -17.90 26.74 -0.98
CA GLU A 137 -19.10 25.96 -0.66
C GLU A 137 -20.39 26.68 -1.09
N MET A 138 -20.44 28.00 -0.89
CA MET A 138 -21.54 28.84 -1.37
C MET A 138 -21.64 28.83 -2.89
N LEU A 139 -20.50 28.97 -3.59
CA LEU A 139 -20.47 28.92 -5.04
C LEU A 139 -20.79 27.52 -5.57
N LEU A 140 -20.34 26.45 -4.90
CA LEU A 140 -20.72 25.07 -5.20
C LEU A 140 -22.23 24.84 -5.12
N LEU A 141 -22.90 25.41 -4.10
CA LEU A 141 -24.35 25.37 -3.99
C LEU A 141 -25.02 26.05 -5.19
N LEU A 142 -24.54 27.23 -5.60
CA LEU A 142 -25.02 27.91 -6.80
C LEU A 142 -24.85 27.03 -8.05
N LEU A 143 -23.64 26.51 -8.29
CA LEU A 143 -23.31 25.72 -9.48
C LEU A 143 -24.15 24.44 -9.61
N ARG A 144 -24.46 23.78 -8.49
CA ARG A 144 -25.29 22.57 -8.47
C ARG A 144 -26.75 22.87 -8.79
N ARG A 145 -27.24 24.05 -8.39
CA ARG A 145 -28.64 24.43 -8.50
C ARG A 145 -28.96 25.14 -9.81
N PHE A 146 -28.00 25.89 -10.35
CA PHE A 146 -28.10 26.66 -11.60
C PHE A 146 -26.97 26.25 -12.55
N PRO A 147 -27.09 25.12 -13.28
CA PRO A 147 -26.02 24.57 -14.10
C PRO A 147 -25.49 25.53 -15.19
N GLU A 148 -26.30 26.48 -15.64
CA GLU A 148 -25.92 27.54 -16.59
C GLU A 148 -24.80 28.44 -16.03
N THR A 149 -24.70 28.57 -14.71
CA THR A 149 -23.69 29.39 -14.04
C THR A 149 -22.30 28.73 -14.05
N VAL A 150 -22.21 27.43 -14.32
CA VAL A 150 -20.94 26.69 -14.40
C VAL A 150 -20.02 27.26 -15.48
N VAL A 151 -20.60 27.73 -16.59
CA VAL A 151 -19.84 28.36 -17.69
C VAL A 151 -19.16 29.64 -17.24
N GLN A 152 -19.78 30.40 -16.33
CA GLN A 152 -19.28 31.69 -15.87
C GLN A 152 -18.35 31.55 -14.66
N HIS A 153 -18.68 30.68 -13.71
CA HIS A 153 -18.03 30.64 -12.40
C HIS A 153 -17.29 29.34 -12.10
N GLY A 154 -17.56 28.25 -12.84
CA GLY A 154 -17.01 26.92 -12.54
C GLY A 154 -15.49 26.88 -12.63
N VAL A 155 -14.92 27.31 -13.77
CA VAL A 155 -13.46 27.30 -13.99
C VAL A 155 -12.74 28.21 -13.01
N GLY A 156 -13.26 29.44 -12.81
CA GLY A 156 -12.68 30.40 -11.87
C GLY A 156 -12.66 29.87 -10.44
N LEU A 157 -13.73 29.19 -9.99
CA LEU A 157 -13.74 28.53 -8.67
C LEU A 157 -12.66 27.45 -8.57
N GLY A 158 -12.51 26.62 -9.61
CA GLY A 158 -11.47 25.59 -9.64
C GLY A 158 -10.06 26.17 -9.55
N GLU A 159 -9.80 27.27 -10.23
CA GLU A 159 -8.52 27.99 -10.16
C GLU A 159 -8.28 28.59 -8.78
N THR A 160 -9.26 29.29 -8.19
CA THR A 160 -9.16 29.84 -6.84
C THR A 160 -8.86 28.77 -5.78
N LEU A 161 -9.48 27.59 -5.87
CA LEU A 161 -9.19 26.48 -4.96
C LEU A 161 -7.75 25.95 -5.11
N LEU A 162 -7.26 25.82 -6.34
CA LEU A 162 -5.88 25.38 -6.59
C LEU A 162 -4.85 26.45 -6.22
N GLU A 163 -5.20 27.74 -6.30
CA GLU A 163 -4.37 28.85 -5.83
C GLU A 163 -4.32 28.88 -4.30
N ALA A 164 -5.46 28.72 -3.62
CA ALA A 164 -5.53 28.66 -2.17
C ALA A 164 -4.69 27.51 -1.60
N GLU A 165 -4.71 26.33 -2.25
CA GLU A 165 -3.84 25.20 -1.90
C GLU A 165 -2.35 25.58 -1.90
N ASN A 166 -1.91 26.41 -2.86
CA ASN A 166 -0.51 26.85 -2.94
C ASN A 166 -0.19 27.96 -1.93
N ILE A 167 -1.14 28.87 -1.66
CA ILE A 167 -0.95 29.99 -0.72
C ILE A 167 -0.86 29.49 0.72
N GLU A 168 -1.66 28.49 1.07
CA GLU A 168 -1.67 27.89 2.40
C GLU A 168 -0.61 26.80 2.60
N ASP A 169 0.30 26.62 1.61
CA ASP A 169 1.44 25.70 1.64
C ASP A 169 1.10 24.28 2.13
N GLN A 170 0.01 23.71 1.58
CA GLN A 170 -0.47 22.39 1.97
C GLN A 170 0.56 21.30 1.63
N GLU A 171 1.12 20.64 2.65
CA GLU A 171 2.18 19.63 2.48
C GLU A 171 1.72 18.38 1.69
N SER A 172 0.43 18.06 1.76
CA SER A 172 -0.16 16.86 1.16
C SER A 172 -1.18 17.21 0.09
N PRO A 173 -1.20 16.48 -1.05
CA PRO A 173 -2.19 16.68 -2.11
C PRO A 173 -3.61 16.33 -1.66
N VAL A 174 -3.76 15.56 -0.58
CA VAL A 174 -5.08 15.26 0.03
C VAL A 174 -5.36 16.30 1.13
N ASN A 175 -5.92 17.42 0.70
CA ASN A 175 -6.33 18.56 1.54
C ASN A 175 -7.76 19.00 1.18
N CYS A 176 -8.32 19.95 1.95
CA CYS A 176 -9.70 20.42 1.79
C CYS A 176 -9.94 21.07 0.43
N PHE A 177 -9.04 21.92 -0.05
CA PHE A 177 -9.16 22.61 -1.33
C PHE A 177 -9.14 21.65 -2.50
N ARG A 178 -8.15 20.73 -2.53
CA ARG A 178 -8.04 19.73 -3.59
C ARG A 178 -9.22 18.78 -3.57
N LYS A 179 -9.73 18.40 -2.39
CA LYS A 179 -10.94 17.59 -2.28
C LYS A 179 -12.14 18.31 -2.90
N LEU A 180 -12.41 19.56 -2.52
CA LEU A 180 -13.53 20.33 -3.07
C LEU A 180 -13.39 20.49 -4.59
N PHE A 181 -12.18 20.81 -5.05
CA PHE A 181 -11.92 20.94 -6.47
C PHE A 181 -12.17 19.61 -7.21
N VAL A 182 -11.49 18.53 -6.84
CA VAL A 182 -11.51 17.27 -7.59
C VAL A 182 -12.84 16.52 -7.46
N CYS A 183 -13.45 16.52 -6.26
CA CYS A 183 -14.65 15.72 -6.00
C CYS A 183 -15.95 16.47 -6.30
N ASP A 184 -15.97 17.80 -6.12
CA ASP A 184 -17.21 18.57 -6.13
C ASP A 184 -17.29 19.54 -7.32
N VAL A 185 -16.21 20.28 -7.64
CA VAL A 185 -16.19 21.30 -8.71
C VAL A 185 -15.86 20.72 -10.08
N LEU A 186 -14.78 19.96 -10.19
CA LEU A 186 -14.26 19.42 -11.45
C LEU A 186 -15.32 18.58 -12.19
N PRO A 187 -16.11 17.71 -11.54
CA PRO A 187 -17.19 16.99 -12.21
C PRO A 187 -18.25 17.90 -12.82
N LEU A 188 -18.56 19.05 -12.21
CA LEU A 188 -19.51 20.02 -12.77
C LEU A 188 -18.94 20.67 -14.03
N ILE A 189 -17.65 21.02 -14.01
CA ILE A 189 -16.95 21.64 -15.14
C ILE A 189 -16.88 20.68 -16.33
N ILE A 190 -16.36 19.46 -16.14
CA ILE A 190 -16.04 18.55 -17.26
C ILE A 190 -17.26 17.88 -17.87
N ASN A 191 -18.35 17.73 -17.10
CA ASN A 191 -19.61 17.17 -17.61
C ASN A 191 -20.49 18.21 -18.31
N ASN A 192 -20.21 19.50 -18.16
CA ASN A 192 -20.96 20.55 -18.81
C ASN A 192 -20.43 20.74 -20.26
N PRO A 193 -21.25 20.47 -21.29
CA PRO A 193 -20.81 20.54 -22.69
C PRO A 193 -20.48 21.97 -23.13
N ASP A 194 -21.11 22.98 -22.54
CA ASP A 194 -21.00 24.39 -22.91
C ASP A 194 -19.70 25.03 -22.41
N VAL A 195 -19.10 24.46 -21.36
CA VAL A 195 -17.79 24.90 -20.86
C VAL A 195 -16.73 24.47 -21.85
N ARG A 196 -16.06 25.39 -22.56
CA ARG A 196 -14.97 25.03 -23.49
C ARG A 196 -13.61 25.14 -22.81
N LEU A 197 -12.95 24.00 -22.61
CA LEU A 197 -11.61 23.93 -22.01
C LEU A 197 -10.57 23.46 -23.03
N PRO A 198 -9.37 24.06 -23.04
CA PRO A 198 -8.26 23.53 -23.83
C PRO A 198 -7.77 22.19 -23.26
N SER A 199 -7.31 21.29 -24.13
CA SER A 199 -6.82 19.96 -23.74
C SER A 199 -5.70 20.01 -22.69
N THR A 200 -4.84 21.03 -22.74
CA THR A 200 -3.77 21.23 -21.75
C THR A 200 -4.30 21.40 -20.33
N LEU A 201 -5.40 22.13 -20.17
CA LEU A 201 -6.05 22.35 -18.87
C LEU A 201 -6.77 21.08 -18.39
N LEU A 202 -7.41 20.35 -19.30
CA LEU A 202 -8.00 19.04 -18.99
C LEU A 202 -6.94 18.04 -18.50
N TYR A 203 -5.76 18.01 -19.12
CA TYR A 203 -4.65 17.17 -18.68
C TYR A 203 -4.12 17.60 -17.30
N LYS A 204 -4.01 18.92 -17.04
CA LYS A 204 -3.66 19.45 -15.71
C LYS A 204 -4.64 19.00 -14.64
N TYR A 205 -5.94 19.09 -14.91
CA TYR A 205 -6.98 18.68 -13.96
C TYR A 205 -7.01 17.18 -13.74
N LEU A 206 -6.85 16.37 -14.80
CA LEU A 206 -6.72 14.92 -14.68
C LEU A 206 -5.50 14.53 -13.83
N ASN A 207 -4.36 15.19 -14.03
CA ASN A 207 -3.14 14.99 -13.25
C ASN A 207 -3.39 15.26 -11.75
N LYS A 208 -3.98 16.42 -11.43
CA LYS A 208 -4.32 16.83 -10.06
C LYS A 208 -5.34 15.89 -9.40
N ALA A 209 -6.30 15.38 -10.16
CA ALA A 209 -7.28 14.40 -9.70
C ALA A 209 -6.65 13.03 -9.43
N ALA A 210 -5.80 12.54 -10.34
CA ALA A 210 -5.11 11.27 -10.18
C ALA A 210 -4.19 11.28 -8.96
N GLU A 211 -3.38 12.33 -8.80
CA GLU A 211 -2.53 12.54 -7.63
C GLU A 211 -3.35 12.50 -6.32
N PHE A 212 -4.46 13.24 -6.27
CA PHE A 212 -5.34 13.29 -5.10
C PHE A 212 -5.93 11.92 -4.77
N TYR A 213 -6.57 11.24 -5.73
CA TYR A 213 -7.26 9.98 -5.46
C TYR A 213 -6.30 8.84 -5.11
N ILE A 214 -5.13 8.77 -5.75
CA ILE A 214 -4.12 7.75 -5.43
C ILE A 214 -3.64 7.96 -3.99
N ASN A 215 -3.22 9.19 -3.63
CA ASN A 215 -2.79 9.49 -2.27
C ASN A 215 -3.90 9.29 -1.23
N TYR A 216 -5.16 9.60 -1.57
CA TYR A 216 -6.30 9.39 -0.67
C TYR A 216 -6.46 7.91 -0.33
N VAL A 217 -6.37 7.02 -1.33
CA VAL A 217 -6.54 5.57 -1.15
C VAL A 217 -5.33 4.93 -0.48
N THR A 218 -4.13 5.43 -0.72
CA THR A 218 -2.88 4.86 -0.18
C THR A 218 -2.49 5.41 1.17
N ARG A 219 -3.30 6.32 1.76
CA ARG A 219 -3.05 6.86 3.11
C ARG A 219 -3.10 5.75 4.15
N SER A 220 -2.06 5.67 4.97
CA SER A 220 -2.09 4.90 6.20
C SER A 220 -3.15 5.47 7.13
N SER A 221 -3.85 4.61 7.85
CA SER A 221 -4.69 5.06 8.96
C SER A 221 -3.79 5.77 9.98
N PRO A 222 -4.16 6.95 10.50
CA PRO A 222 -3.42 7.51 11.62
C PRO A 222 -3.43 6.49 12.76
N THR A 223 -2.25 6.09 13.22
CA THR A 223 -2.08 5.50 14.54
C THR A 223 -2.57 6.55 15.52
N GLU A 224 -3.51 6.22 16.40
CA GLU A 224 -3.77 7.02 17.60
C GLU A 224 -2.47 7.05 18.41
N ASN A 225 -1.61 8.02 18.12
CA ASN A 225 -0.53 8.36 19.02
C ASN A 225 -1.19 8.85 20.30
N GLN A 226 -0.87 8.15 21.39
CA GLN A 226 -1.28 8.41 22.74
C GLN A 226 -1.22 9.91 23.06
N TYR A 227 -2.37 10.56 23.12
CA TYR A 227 -2.52 11.69 24.02
C TYR A 227 -2.63 11.11 25.44
N PRO A 228 -1.73 11.43 26.38
CA PRO A 228 -1.98 11.14 27.78
C PRO A 228 -2.99 12.17 28.28
N GLY A 229 -4.27 11.79 28.35
CA GLY A 229 -5.30 12.73 28.77
C GLY A 229 -6.66 12.07 29.04
N THR A 230 -6.87 11.76 30.32
CA THR A 230 -8.17 11.63 31.02
C THR A 230 -9.16 10.58 30.53
N GLN A 231 -9.29 9.53 31.35
CA GLN A 231 -10.49 8.70 31.49
C GLN A 231 -11.73 9.60 31.59
N ASP A 232 -12.80 9.29 30.84
CA ASP A 232 -14.05 8.90 31.49
C ASP A 232 -15.16 8.41 30.54
N THR A 233 -15.89 7.44 31.08
CA THR A 233 -17.24 6.93 30.76
C THR A 233 -17.46 5.98 29.57
N SER A 234 -17.63 4.72 30.00
CA SER A 234 -18.42 3.62 29.43
C SER A 234 -19.69 4.04 28.70
N ASP A 235 -19.90 3.49 27.50
CA ASP A 235 -21.22 3.04 27.04
C ASP A 235 -21.10 1.77 26.17
N LEU A 236 -21.77 0.72 26.65
CA LEU A 236 -22.07 -0.51 25.91
C LEU A 236 -23.25 -0.23 24.96
N VAL A 237 -23.18 -0.70 23.71
CA VAL A 237 -24.21 -1.55 23.03
C VAL A 237 -23.98 -1.64 21.49
N SER A 238 -23.86 -2.91 21.06
CA SER A 238 -24.20 -3.55 19.76
C SER A 238 -23.27 -3.53 18.52
N PRO A 239 -23.02 -4.72 17.90
CA PRO A 239 -22.24 -4.90 16.68
C PRO A 239 -23.15 -4.99 15.44
N ASN A 240 -22.94 -4.10 14.47
CA ASN A 240 -23.03 -4.34 13.01
C ASN A 240 -23.21 -3.01 12.27
N LYS A 241 -22.17 -2.58 11.55
CA LYS A 241 -22.20 -1.96 10.21
C LYS A 241 -20.78 -1.51 9.83
N ARG A 242 -20.27 -2.11 8.75
CA ARG A 242 -19.09 -1.74 7.92
C ARG A 242 -18.21 -0.62 8.50
N SER A 243 -17.05 -1.00 9.03
CA SER A 243 -16.00 -0.12 9.52
C SER A 243 -15.45 0.79 8.41
N ALA A 244 -16.04 1.97 8.24
CA ALA A 244 -15.42 3.04 7.46
C ALA A 244 -14.18 3.52 8.22
N GLN A 245 -13.00 3.37 7.62
CA GLN A 245 -11.78 4.04 8.10
C GLN A 245 -12.08 5.53 8.31
N LYS A 246 -11.71 6.05 9.49
CA LYS A 246 -11.87 7.48 9.82
C LYS A 246 -10.77 8.28 9.11
N TYR A 247 -11.00 8.62 7.85
CA TYR A 247 -10.16 9.58 7.13
C TYR A 247 -10.64 11.00 7.45
N ILE A 248 -9.85 11.75 8.21
CA ILE A 248 -10.14 13.15 8.52
C ILE A 248 -9.22 14.01 7.65
N ILE A 249 -9.82 14.88 6.84
CA ILE A 249 -9.13 15.94 6.10
C ILE A 249 -9.35 17.23 6.91
N GLU A 250 -8.27 17.88 7.29
CA GLU A 250 -8.34 19.13 8.05
C GLU A 250 -9.16 20.20 7.30
N GLY A 251 -9.97 20.97 8.03
CA GLY A 251 -10.88 21.96 7.47
C GLY A 251 -12.20 21.42 6.91
N LEU A 252 -12.45 20.10 7.01
CA LEU A 252 -13.67 19.46 6.53
C LEU A 252 -14.38 18.66 7.64
N THR A 253 -15.71 18.51 7.52
CA THR A 253 -16.47 17.63 8.43
C THR A 253 -16.21 16.16 8.11
N GLU A 254 -16.36 15.25 9.09
CA GLU A 254 -16.11 13.81 8.88
C GLU A 254 -16.88 13.23 7.69
N LYS A 255 -18.16 13.59 7.55
CA LYS A 255 -19.00 13.15 6.42
C LYS A 255 -18.43 13.62 5.09
N SER A 256 -17.96 14.87 5.04
CA SER A 256 -17.40 15.46 3.81
C SER A 256 -16.01 14.94 3.45
N CYS A 257 -15.30 14.30 4.38
CA CYS A 257 -13.98 13.70 4.13
C CYS A 257 -14.07 12.33 3.43
N GLN A 258 -15.22 11.66 3.50
CA GLN A 258 -15.38 10.31 2.96
C GLN A 258 -15.63 10.33 1.46
N ILE A 259 -14.91 9.47 0.74
CA ILE A 259 -15.04 9.30 -0.70
C ILE A 259 -15.40 7.85 -0.98
N THR A 260 -16.56 7.63 -1.57
CA THR A 260 -16.98 6.32 -2.06
C THR A 260 -16.31 6.01 -3.40
N ASP A 261 -15.79 4.80 -3.54
CA ASP A 261 -15.21 4.25 -4.78
C ASP A 261 -14.22 5.20 -5.48
N PRO A 262 -13.14 5.65 -4.79
CA PRO A 262 -12.21 6.65 -5.31
C PRO A 262 -11.56 6.26 -6.64
N TRP A 263 -11.26 4.97 -6.84
CA TRP A 263 -10.77 4.46 -8.12
C TRP A 263 -11.80 4.64 -9.25
N GLU A 264 -13.07 4.32 -9.01
CA GLU A 264 -14.12 4.52 -10.02
C GLU A 264 -14.27 6.00 -10.38
N ARG A 265 -14.20 6.90 -9.39
CA ARG A 265 -14.26 8.36 -9.62
C ARG A 265 -13.13 8.85 -10.53
N VAL A 266 -11.88 8.47 -10.29
CA VAL A 266 -10.76 8.91 -11.15
C VAL A 266 -10.85 8.32 -12.56
N PHE A 267 -11.28 7.06 -12.71
CA PHE A 267 -11.49 6.46 -14.04
C PHE A 267 -12.67 7.10 -14.79
N LYS A 268 -13.71 7.57 -14.09
CA LYS A 268 -14.79 8.37 -14.67
C LYS A 268 -14.28 9.71 -15.19
N ILE A 269 -13.43 10.40 -14.42
CA ILE A 269 -12.77 11.65 -14.87
C ILE A 269 -11.90 11.38 -16.10
N LEU A 270 -11.07 10.32 -16.08
CA LEU A 270 -10.27 9.90 -17.24
C LEU A 270 -11.15 9.69 -18.48
N SER A 271 -12.29 9.01 -18.33
CA SER A 271 -13.22 8.76 -19.43
C SER A 271 -13.77 10.05 -20.02
N ILE A 272 -14.22 10.98 -19.18
CA ILE A 272 -14.80 12.25 -19.64
C ILE A 272 -13.73 13.10 -20.32
N VAL A 273 -12.54 13.22 -19.71
CA VAL A 273 -11.38 13.90 -20.32
C VAL A 273 -11.01 13.26 -21.65
N GLY A 274 -11.03 11.93 -21.73
CA GLY A 274 -10.77 11.20 -22.96
C GLY A 274 -11.76 11.54 -24.07
N VAL A 275 -13.05 11.61 -23.78
CA VAL A 275 -14.07 12.05 -24.75
C VAL A 275 -13.83 13.49 -25.19
N ARG A 276 -13.56 14.39 -24.24
CA ARG A 276 -13.35 15.83 -24.49
C ARG A 276 -12.07 16.14 -25.25
N CYS A 277 -11.07 15.28 -25.13
CA CYS A 277 -9.82 15.33 -25.89
C CYS A 277 -9.85 14.39 -27.10
N GLU A 278 -11.02 13.84 -27.46
CA GLU A 278 -11.25 12.96 -28.62
C GLU A 278 -10.31 11.74 -28.69
N TRP A 279 -9.99 11.16 -27.53
CA TRP A 279 -9.20 9.94 -27.42
C TRP A 279 -9.97 8.73 -27.98
N GLN A 280 -9.25 7.74 -28.48
CA GLN A 280 -9.84 6.47 -28.92
C GLN A 280 -10.17 5.58 -27.71
N MET A 281 -11.09 6.02 -26.87
CA MET A 281 -11.51 5.32 -25.66
C MET A 281 -13.02 5.08 -25.66
N ASP A 282 -13.39 3.80 -25.56
CA ASP A 282 -14.76 3.38 -25.30
C ASP A 282 -14.74 2.73 -23.91
N VAL A 283 -14.92 3.56 -22.88
CA VAL A 283 -14.65 3.20 -21.47
C VAL A 283 -15.81 2.46 -20.83
N ALA A 284 -17.02 2.63 -21.37
CA ALA A 284 -18.21 2.07 -20.80
C ALA A 284 -18.16 0.53 -20.92
N ARG A 285 -17.64 -0.13 -19.87
CA ARG A 285 -17.64 -1.60 -19.60
C ARG A 285 -16.39 -2.41 -20.00
N ARG A 286 -15.21 -1.81 -20.06
CA ARG A 286 -13.95 -2.56 -20.32
C ARG A 286 -13.26 -2.98 -19.03
N SER A 287 -12.70 -4.19 -18.99
CA SER A 287 -11.81 -4.61 -17.91
C SER A 287 -10.49 -3.82 -17.97
N PHE A 288 -9.73 -3.76 -16.86
CA PHE A 288 -8.41 -3.12 -16.87
C PHE A 288 -7.44 -3.78 -17.87
N GLY A 289 -7.59 -5.10 -18.10
CA GLY A 289 -6.87 -5.82 -19.14
C GLY A 289 -7.20 -5.34 -20.55
N ASP A 290 -8.47 -5.06 -20.84
CA ASP A 290 -8.91 -4.55 -22.14
C ASP A 290 -8.43 -3.11 -22.38
N ILE A 291 -8.44 -2.27 -21.33
CA ILE A 291 -7.87 -0.91 -21.40
C ILE A 291 -6.39 -1.00 -21.76
N LEU A 292 -5.62 -1.83 -21.04
CA LEU A 292 -4.20 -2.00 -21.29
C LEU A 292 -3.92 -2.56 -22.69
N LEU A 293 -4.68 -3.56 -23.14
CA LEU A 293 -4.56 -4.11 -24.48
C LEU A 293 -4.78 -3.04 -25.56
N LYS A 294 -5.83 -2.22 -25.41
CA LYS A 294 -6.08 -1.10 -26.31
C LYS A 294 -4.96 -0.08 -26.29
N MET A 295 -4.36 0.22 -25.14
CA MET A 295 -3.21 1.14 -25.07
C MET A 295 -1.96 0.57 -25.74
N LYS A 296 -1.74 -0.75 -25.65
CA LYS A 296 -0.69 -1.44 -26.42
C LYS A 296 -0.93 -1.31 -27.93
N ASP A 297 -2.18 -1.43 -28.39
CA ASP A 297 -2.52 -1.21 -29.80
C ASP A 297 -2.24 0.23 -30.23
N VAL A 298 -2.71 1.23 -29.46
CA VAL A 298 -2.48 2.65 -29.77
C VAL A 298 -0.98 2.97 -29.80
N CYS A 299 -0.22 2.46 -28.82
CA CYS A 299 1.22 2.64 -28.73
C CYS A 299 1.96 2.10 -29.98
N ARG A 300 1.54 0.94 -30.53
CA ARG A 300 2.17 0.38 -31.74
C ARG A 300 2.09 1.30 -32.96
N TYR A 301 1.05 2.12 -33.06
CA TYR A 301 0.84 3.01 -34.20
C TYR A 301 1.21 4.47 -33.89
N ILE A 302 1.64 4.79 -32.67
CA ILE A 302 1.81 6.18 -32.23
C ILE A 302 2.78 6.96 -33.12
N SER A 303 3.89 6.33 -33.52
CA SER A 303 4.93 6.93 -34.35
C SER A 303 4.54 7.13 -35.81
N SER A 304 3.39 6.59 -36.26
CA SER A 304 2.89 6.75 -37.62
C SER A 304 1.96 7.96 -37.81
N TYR A 305 1.62 8.67 -36.73
CA TYR A 305 0.74 9.83 -36.79
C TYR A 305 1.51 11.15 -36.98
N ASP A 306 0.80 12.17 -37.47
CA ASP A 306 1.31 13.54 -37.52
C ASP A 306 1.62 14.12 -36.13
N ASN A 307 2.32 15.26 -36.05
CA ASN A 307 2.81 15.81 -34.79
C ASN A 307 1.70 16.11 -33.76
N GLU A 308 0.51 16.54 -34.19
CA GLU A 308 -0.59 16.90 -33.30
C GLU A 308 -1.31 15.65 -32.77
N ALA A 309 -1.65 14.71 -33.65
CA ALA A 309 -2.23 13.44 -33.24
C ALA A 309 -1.24 12.60 -32.43
N HIS A 310 0.06 12.66 -32.74
CA HIS A 310 1.12 12.02 -31.98
C HIS A 310 1.14 12.48 -30.51
N ALA A 311 1.07 13.79 -30.24
CA ALA A 311 1.03 14.32 -28.87
C ALA A 311 -0.23 13.88 -28.12
N LYS A 312 -1.39 13.91 -28.77
CA LYS A 312 -2.69 13.48 -28.21
C LYS A 312 -2.68 12.00 -27.82
N TYR A 313 -2.24 11.12 -28.73
CA TYR A 313 -2.17 9.68 -28.45
C TYR A 313 -1.11 9.33 -27.41
N LYS A 314 0.00 10.09 -27.35
CA LYS A 314 1.01 9.95 -26.29
C LYS A 314 0.38 10.17 -24.93
N THR A 315 -0.33 11.28 -24.77
CA THR A 315 -1.02 11.61 -23.52
C THR A 315 -2.08 10.57 -23.17
N GLN A 316 -2.86 10.09 -24.16
CA GLN A 316 -3.83 9.03 -23.96
C GLN A 316 -3.18 7.75 -23.40
N VAL A 317 -2.09 7.28 -24.01
CA VAL A 317 -1.38 6.06 -23.59
C VAL A 317 -0.82 6.24 -22.18
N VAL A 318 -0.16 7.37 -21.89
CA VAL A 318 0.44 7.61 -20.57
C VAL A 318 -0.62 7.61 -19.47
N TYR A 319 -1.65 8.47 -19.54
CA TYR A 319 -2.61 8.59 -18.43
C TYR A 319 -3.46 7.34 -18.23
N SER A 320 -3.88 6.69 -19.31
CA SER A 320 -4.69 5.46 -19.22
C SER A 320 -3.88 4.31 -18.63
N THR A 321 -2.64 4.13 -19.09
CA THR A 321 -1.76 3.05 -18.62
C THR A 321 -1.27 3.32 -17.20
N MET A 322 -0.97 4.57 -16.86
CA MET A 322 -0.56 4.99 -15.52
C MET A 322 -1.62 4.70 -14.46
N LEU A 323 -2.90 5.00 -14.74
CA LEU A 323 -3.97 4.71 -13.78
C LEU A 323 -4.20 3.21 -13.61
N VAL A 324 -4.12 2.43 -14.70
CA VAL A 324 -4.16 0.96 -14.62
C VAL A 324 -2.98 0.43 -13.81
N PHE A 325 -1.78 0.96 -14.04
CA PHE A 325 -0.58 0.63 -13.28
C PHE A 325 -0.77 0.84 -11.78
N PHE A 326 -1.07 2.07 -11.35
CA PHE A 326 -1.19 2.39 -9.93
C PHE A 326 -2.34 1.63 -9.26
N LYS A 327 -3.49 1.47 -9.93
CA LYS A 327 -4.62 0.70 -9.40
C LYS A 327 -4.25 -0.75 -9.10
N ASN A 328 -3.57 -1.41 -10.05
CA ASN A 328 -3.23 -2.82 -9.94
C ASN A 328 -2.01 -3.05 -9.03
N ALA A 329 -1.03 -2.14 -9.04
CA ALA A 329 0.08 -2.16 -8.08
C ALA A 329 -0.45 -2.00 -6.65
N PHE A 330 -1.36 -1.06 -6.42
CA PHE A 330 -2.04 -0.91 -5.14
C PHE A 330 -2.79 -2.18 -4.74
N GLN A 331 -3.61 -2.75 -5.62
CA GLN A 331 -4.39 -3.96 -5.32
C GLN A 331 -3.52 -5.18 -4.96
N TYR A 332 -2.39 -5.34 -5.65
CA TYR A 332 -1.38 -6.36 -5.31
C TYR A 332 -0.84 -6.12 -3.90
N ILE A 333 -0.35 -4.90 -3.60
CA ILE A 333 0.25 -4.58 -2.30
C ILE A 333 -0.77 -4.63 -1.16
N SER A 334 -2.01 -4.16 -1.38
CA SER A 334 -3.07 -4.24 -0.36
C SER A 334 -3.44 -5.69 -0.01
N SER A 335 -3.17 -6.64 -0.91
CA SER A 335 -3.42 -8.06 -0.66
C SER A 335 -2.23 -8.75 0.02
N ILE A 336 -1.00 -8.39 -0.35
CA ILE A 336 0.21 -9.02 0.22
C ILE A 336 0.69 -8.33 1.51
N GLN A 337 0.34 -7.08 1.75
CA GLN A 337 0.77 -6.31 2.92
C GLN A 337 -0.33 -5.31 3.35
N PRO A 338 -1.46 -5.81 3.87
CA PRO A 338 -2.64 -4.98 4.19
C PRO A 338 -2.38 -3.94 5.30
N SER A 339 -1.45 -4.21 6.20
CA SER A 339 -0.97 -3.35 7.30
C SER A 339 -0.53 -1.95 6.85
N LEU A 340 -0.09 -1.78 5.59
CA LEU A 340 0.30 -0.48 5.06
C LEU A 340 -0.87 0.50 4.91
N PHE A 341 -2.09 -0.03 4.77
CA PHE A 341 -3.28 0.77 4.45
C PHE A 341 -4.35 0.67 5.53
N GLN A 342 -4.53 -0.52 6.10
CA GLN A 342 -5.49 -0.79 7.17
C GLN A 342 -4.74 -0.62 8.50
N GLY A 343 -5.19 0.31 9.36
CA GLY A 343 -4.55 0.60 10.65
C GLY A 343 -4.58 -0.58 11.64
N SER A 344 -4.45 -0.31 12.93
CA SER A 344 -4.42 -1.32 14.01
C SER A 344 -5.60 -2.32 14.05
N ASN A 345 -6.66 -2.07 13.28
CA ASN A 345 -7.82 -2.95 13.10
C ASN A 345 -7.77 -3.83 11.84
N ALA A 346 -6.63 -3.92 11.16
CA ALA A 346 -6.45 -4.82 10.01
C ALA A 346 -6.82 -6.25 10.43
N SER A 347 -7.57 -6.95 9.56
CA SER A 347 -7.77 -8.40 9.73
C SER A 347 -6.42 -9.06 9.97
N ASN A 348 -6.36 -10.09 10.83
CA ASN A 348 -5.19 -10.91 11.20
C ASN A 348 -4.43 -11.60 10.03
N GLN A 349 -4.55 -11.09 8.81
CA GLN A 349 -3.86 -11.55 7.61
C GLN A 349 -2.37 -11.30 7.75
N VAL A 350 -1.62 -12.40 7.68
CA VAL A 350 -0.16 -12.38 7.73
C VAL A 350 0.39 -11.80 6.43
N PRO A 351 1.33 -10.84 6.49
CA PRO A 351 1.94 -10.29 5.29
C PRO A 351 2.70 -11.36 4.50
N LEU A 352 2.73 -11.21 3.17
CA LEU A 352 3.36 -12.13 2.23
C LEU A 352 4.60 -11.49 1.58
N ILE A 353 5.61 -12.32 1.32
CA ILE A 353 6.88 -11.93 0.69
C ILE A 353 7.17 -12.76 -0.56
N LEU A 354 7.62 -12.09 -1.61
CA LEU A 354 8.03 -12.72 -2.86
C LEU A 354 9.49 -13.17 -2.76
N ILE A 355 9.73 -14.48 -2.90
CA ILE A 355 11.05 -15.12 -2.80
C ILE A 355 11.22 -16.22 -3.86
N GLU A 356 12.45 -16.64 -4.10
CA GLU A 356 12.78 -17.76 -5.00
C GLU A 356 12.43 -19.11 -4.38
N ASP A 357 12.03 -20.08 -5.21
CA ASP A 357 11.85 -21.44 -4.77
C ASP A 357 13.19 -22.20 -4.68
N VAL A 358 13.54 -22.60 -3.45
CA VAL A 358 14.77 -23.33 -3.13
C VAL A 358 14.46 -24.82 -2.84
N SER A 359 13.31 -25.33 -3.26
CA SER A 359 12.89 -26.72 -2.96
C SER A 359 13.75 -27.81 -3.62
N ASN A 360 14.55 -27.49 -4.64
CA ASN A 360 15.41 -28.46 -5.34
C ASN A 360 16.77 -28.73 -4.66
N VAL A 361 17.01 -28.27 -3.42
CA VAL A 361 18.30 -28.44 -2.72
C VAL A 361 18.69 -29.90 -2.53
N PHE A 362 17.73 -30.82 -2.44
CA PHE A 362 17.99 -32.26 -2.28
C PHE A 362 18.19 -33.01 -3.60
N GLY A 363 17.99 -32.34 -4.74
CA GLY A 363 18.22 -32.93 -6.06
C GLY A 363 19.70 -33.17 -6.35
N ASP A 364 19.98 -34.13 -7.23
CA ASP A 364 21.33 -34.41 -7.71
C ASP A 364 21.86 -33.22 -8.50
N THR A 365 23.03 -32.73 -8.10
CA THR A 365 23.88 -31.92 -8.98
C THR A 365 24.37 -32.84 -10.08
N ASP A 366 23.57 -33.00 -11.14
CA ASP A 366 24.07 -33.55 -12.40
C ASP A 366 25.15 -32.59 -12.92
N ILE A 367 26.38 -32.82 -12.49
CA ILE A 367 27.57 -32.29 -13.15
C ILE A 367 27.56 -32.94 -14.53
N GLU A 368 26.96 -32.27 -15.52
CA GLU A 368 27.00 -32.69 -16.91
C GLU A 368 28.47 -32.97 -17.28
N ARG A 369 28.83 -34.25 -17.39
CA ARG A 369 30.10 -34.70 -17.95
C ARG A 369 30.11 -34.35 -19.44
N SER A 370 30.37 -33.08 -19.74
CA SER A 370 30.64 -32.60 -21.09
C SER A 370 31.90 -33.29 -21.63
N LYS A 371 31.70 -34.25 -22.51
CA LYS A 371 32.74 -34.93 -23.30
C LYS A 371 33.40 -33.93 -24.25
N HIS A 372 34.44 -33.19 -23.85
CA HIS A 372 35.48 -32.69 -24.76
C HIS A 372 36.73 -32.24 -23.98
N VAL A 373 37.78 -33.05 -24.09
CA VAL A 373 39.01 -32.99 -23.30
C VAL A 373 39.88 -31.75 -23.59
N HIS A 374 39.60 -30.97 -24.64
CA HIS A 374 40.40 -29.80 -25.01
C HIS A 374 40.00 -28.46 -24.37
N LYS A 375 38.92 -28.39 -23.59
CA LYS A 375 38.52 -27.16 -22.85
C LYS A 375 39.08 -27.13 -21.41
N LYS A 376 40.04 -27.99 -21.04
CA LYS A 376 40.54 -28.12 -19.66
C LYS A 376 41.63 -27.13 -19.23
N ARG A 377 42.09 -26.21 -20.08
CA ARG A 377 43.11 -25.19 -19.69
C ARG A 377 42.55 -23.79 -19.43
N LYS A 378 41.23 -23.59 -19.52
CA LYS A 378 40.56 -22.31 -19.18
C LYS A 378 39.45 -22.44 -18.12
N LEU A 379 39.43 -23.57 -17.41
CA LEU A 379 38.47 -23.91 -16.35
C LEU A 379 39.20 -24.12 -15.01
N ALA A 380 40.09 -23.18 -14.67
CA ALA A 380 40.67 -23.05 -13.33
C ALA A 380 40.02 -21.91 -12.52
N GLU A 381 39.05 -21.18 -13.11
CA GLU A 381 38.23 -20.20 -12.40
C GLU A 381 36.82 -20.77 -12.26
N GLY A 382 36.46 -21.11 -11.02
CA GLY A 382 35.20 -21.74 -10.63
C GLY A 382 33.99 -20.82 -10.80
N ARG A 383 33.41 -20.79 -12.00
CA ARG A 383 32.04 -20.31 -12.23
C ARG A 383 31.21 -21.42 -12.86
N GLU A 384 30.44 -22.13 -12.02
CA GLU A 384 29.18 -22.69 -12.48
C GLU A 384 28.31 -21.57 -13.04
N LYS A 385 27.52 -21.86 -14.09
CA LYS A 385 26.66 -20.85 -14.71
C LYS A 385 25.69 -20.30 -13.65
N THR A 386 25.86 -19.03 -13.33
CA THR A 386 24.95 -18.25 -12.50
C THR A 386 23.52 -18.38 -13.06
N MET A 387 22.54 -18.59 -12.19
CA MET A 387 21.11 -18.54 -12.53
C MET A 387 20.67 -17.12 -12.95
N SER A 388 21.57 -16.14 -12.84
CA SER A 388 21.33 -14.74 -13.14
C SER A 388 21.25 -14.47 -14.65
N SER A 389 20.18 -13.76 -15.02
CA SER A 389 19.95 -13.17 -16.34
C SER A 389 20.56 -11.76 -16.45
N ASP A 390 21.36 -11.31 -15.47
CA ASP A 390 21.85 -9.92 -15.38
C ASP A 390 22.75 -9.49 -16.56
N ASP A 391 23.29 -10.44 -17.33
CA ASP A 391 24.14 -10.19 -18.51
C ASP A 391 23.35 -10.14 -19.84
N GLU A 392 22.02 -10.33 -19.82
CA GLU A 392 21.18 -10.21 -21.02
C GLU A 392 20.61 -8.79 -21.16
N ASP A 393 20.70 -8.23 -22.36
CA ASP A 393 20.14 -6.91 -22.70
C ASP A 393 18.65 -6.81 -22.29
N PRO A 394 18.18 -5.65 -21.80
CA PRO A 394 16.79 -5.43 -21.39
C PRO A 394 15.77 -5.57 -22.54
N SER A 395 16.22 -5.79 -23.77
CA SER A 395 15.38 -6.02 -24.95
C SER A 395 14.87 -7.46 -25.11
N GLY A 396 15.41 -8.40 -24.31
CA GLY A 396 14.95 -9.78 -24.29
C GLY A 396 13.59 -9.90 -23.60
N LYS A 397 12.56 -10.36 -24.31
CA LYS A 397 11.25 -10.72 -23.73
C LYS A 397 11.48 -11.60 -22.49
N GLY A 398 11.35 -10.99 -21.30
CA GLY A 398 11.61 -11.68 -20.03
C GLY A 398 10.82 -12.97 -19.97
N LYS A 399 11.50 -14.09 -19.70
CA LYS A 399 10.84 -15.38 -19.48
C LYS A 399 9.77 -15.17 -18.41
N ASN A 400 8.50 -15.37 -18.74
CA ASN A 400 7.41 -15.27 -17.76
C ASN A 400 7.64 -16.30 -16.65
N ARG A 401 8.20 -15.85 -15.52
CA ARG A 401 8.33 -16.68 -14.32
C ARG A 401 6.93 -16.86 -13.74
N LEU A 402 6.66 -18.02 -13.16
CA LEU A 402 5.38 -18.26 -12.50
C LEU A 402 5.52 -17.86 -11.03
N ILE A 403 4.57 -17.05 -10.54
CA ILE A 403 4.42 -16.78 -9.10
C ILE A 403 3.41 -17.79 -8.54
N THR A 404 3.90 -18.74 -7.76
CA THR A 404 3.06 -19.73 -7.07
C THR A 404 2.59 -19.18 -5.73
N ILE A 405 1.28 -19.27 -5.49
CA ILE A 405 0.62 -18.79 -4.26
C ILE A 405 -0.14 -19.96 -3.65
N ASN A 406 0.01 -20.17 -2.35
CA ASN A 406 -0.78 -21.15 -1.64
C ASN A 406 -2.19 -20.60 -1.37
N VAL A 407 -3.22 -21.30 -1.86
CA VAL A 407 -4.63 -20.87 -1.77
C VAL A 407 -5.10 -20.77 -0.32
N THR A 408 -4.53 -21.56 0.60
CA THR A 408 -4.87 -21.48 2.02
C THR A 408 -4.38 -20.18 2.66
N ASP A 409 -3.28 -19.63 2.15
CA ASP A 409 -2.64 -18.44 2.70
C ASP A 409 -3.26 -17.16 2.08
N LEU A 410 -3.78 -17.27 0.85
CA LEU A 410 -4.40 -16.15 0.14
C LEU A 410 -5.58 -16.63 -0.74
N PRO A 411 -6.84 -16.51 -0.26
CA PRO A 411 -8.02 -16.96 -1.00
C PRO A 411 -8.23 -16.25 -2.34
N ASN A 412 -7.83 -14.98 -2.46
CA ASN A 412 -7.93 -14.17 -3.68
C ASN A 412 -6.67 -14.25 -4.58
N SER A 413 -5.93 -15.37 -4.52
CA SER A 413 -4.65 -15.55 -5.24
C SER A 413 -4.70 -15.27 -6.74
N VAL A 414 -5.78 -15.64 -7.43
CA VAL A 414 -5.96 -15.40 -8.87
C VAL A 414 -6.02 -13.89 -9.17
N GLU A 415 -6.80 -13.14 -8.39
CA GLU A 415 -6.91 -11.68 -8.55
C GLU A 415 -5.58 -10.98 -8.26
N VAL A 416 -4.82 -11.48 -7.29
CA VAL A 416 -3.50 -10.93 -6.93
C VAL A 416 -2.47 -11.19 -8.02
N GLN A 417 -2.45 -12.39 -8.61
CA GLN A 417 -1.62 -12.70 -9.78
C GLN A 417 -1.99 -11.84 -10.98
N GLU A 418 -3.28 -11.66 -11.25
CA GLU A 418 -3.75 -10.80 -12.32
C GLU A 418 -3.36 -9.33 -12.10
N SER A 419 -3.53 -8.83 -10.88
CA SER A 419 -3.14 -7.46 -10.50
C SER A 419 -1.63 -7.25 -10.71
N PHE A 420 -0.79 -8.18 -10.26
CA PHE A 420 0.65 -8.12 -10.47
C PHE A 420 1.00 -8.10 -11.96
N ARG A 421 0.39 -8.99 -12.76
CA ARG A 421 0.59 -9.06 -14.21
C ARG A 421 0.22 -7.75 -14.89
N LEU A 422 -0.96 -7.21 -14.61
CA LEU A 422 -1.45 -5.97 -15.22
C LEU A 422 -0.58 -4.77 -14.84
N ALA A 423 -0.14 -4.68 -13.57
CA ALA A 423 0.78 -3.63 -13.14
C ALA A 423 2.13 -3.73 -13.87
N ARG A 424 2.73 -4.92 -13.92
CA ARG A 424 3.99 -5.15 -14.65
C ARG A 424 3.87 -4.80 -16.13
N GLU A 425 2.84 -5.31 -16.81
CA GLU A 425 2.66 -5.03 -18.24
C GLU A 425 2.37 -3.56 -18.53
N SER A 426 1.74 -2.85 -17.59
CA SER A 426 1.55 -1.39 -17.67
C SER A 426 2.86 -0.65 -17.49
N TRP A 427 3.70 -1.07 -16.54
CA TRP A 427 5.06 -0.54 -16.36
C TRP A 427 5.92 -0.73 -17.62
N ASP A 428 5.93 -1.94 -18.17
CA ASP A 428 6.68 -2.27 -19.40
C ASP A 428 6.21 -1.40 -20.58
N LEU A 429 4.90 -1.15 -20.69
CA LEU A 429 4.35 -0.27 -21.74
C LEU A 429 4.77 1.19 -21.55
N LEU A 430 4.70 1.72 -20.32
CA LEU A 430 5.10 3.10 -20.03
C LEU A 430 6.58 3.37 -20.35
N HIS A 431 7.44 2.36 -20.20
CA HIS A 431 8.88 2.46 -20.50
C HIS A 431 9.26 1.92 -21.88
N SER A 432 8.29 1.54 -22.72
CA SER A 432 8.56 0.95 -24.03
C SER A 432 9.08 1.95 -25.07
N LEU A 433 8.74 3.23 -24.93
CA LEU A 433 9.17 4.33 -25.78
C LEU A 433 9.73 5.46 -24.92
N GLU A 434 10.85 6.05 -25.31
CA GLU A 434 11.52 7.14 -24.58
C GLU A 434 10.59 8.34 -24.32
N SER A 435 9.67 8.62 -25.25
CA SER A 435 8.73 9.73 -25.13
C SER A 435 7.62 9.49 -24.09
N LEU A 436 7.26 8.23 -23.85
CA LEU A 436 6.32 7.81 -22.80
C LEU A 436 7.02 7.79 -21.45
N ASP A 437 8.22 7.20 -21.40
CA ASP A 437 9.06 7.13 -20.20
C ASP A 437 9.33 8.53 -19.62
N LYS A 438 9.80 9.46 -20.46
CA LYS A 438 10.05 10.86 -20.04
C LYS A 438 8.81 11.53 -19.45
N GLU A 439 7.63 11.27 -19.99
CA GLU A 439 6.39 11.88 -19.49
C GLU A 439 5.95 11.24 -18.18
N PHE A 440 5.98 9.91 -18.09
CA PHE A 440 5.63 9.17 -16.89
C PHE A 440 6.59 9.49 -15.74
N THR A 441 7.90 9.47 -16.01
CA THR A 441 8.94 9.86 -15.05
C THR A 441 8.75 11.30 -14.57
N ARG A 442 8.39 12.25 -15.44
CA ARG A 442 8.06 13.63 -15.04
C ARG A 442 6.89 13.67 -14.05
N ILE A 443 5.83 12.88 -14.29
CA ILE A 443 4.68 12.79 -13.39
C ILE A 443 5.11 12.20 -12.04
N CYS A 444 5.85 11.09 -12.03
CA CYS A 444 6.34 10.43 -10.82
C CYS A 444 7.23 11.36 -9.97
N VAL A 445 8.12 12.12 -10.60
CA VAL A 445 8.95 13.13 -9.92
C VAL A 445 8.09 14.24 -9.33
N SER A 446 7.12 14.76 -10.10
CA SER A 446 6.21 15.80 -9.63
C SER A 446 5.39 15.37 -8.41
N TRP A 447 5.01 14.09 -8.34
CA TRP A 447 4.24 13.51 -7.24
C TRP A 447 5.10 12.99 -6.09
N LYS A 448 6.43 13.08 -6.19
CA LYS A 448 7.40 12.55 -5.21
C LYS A 448 7.16 11.06 -4.89
N THR A 449 6.86 10.26 -5.92
CA THR A 449 6.51 8.84 -5.74
C THR A 449 7.66 7.99 -5.18
N ASP A 450 8.89 8.50 -5.20
CA ASP A 450 10.06 7.89 -4.59
C ASP A 450 9.92 7.72 -3.07
N THR A 451 9.10 8.57 -2.43
CA THR A 451 8.74 8.50 -1.01
C THR A 451 7.64 7.47 -0.69
N TRP A 452 6.96 6.92 -1.71
CA TRP A 452 5.85 6.00 -1.52
C TRP A 452 6.36 4.58 -1.23
N LEU A 453 6.32 4.18 0.05
CA LEU A 453 6.79 2.86 0.49
C LEU A 453 6.08 1.71 -0.24
N TRP A 454 4.76 1.76 -0.38
CA TRP A 454 3.97 0.72 -1.07
C TRP A 454 4.41 0.53 -2.52
N LEU A 455 4.68 1.62 -3.24
CA LEU A 455 5.14 1.58 -4.62
C LEU A 455 6.56 1.01 -4.69
N ARG A 456 7.43 1.40 -3.76
CA ARG A 456 8.80 0.86 -3.67
C ARG A 456 8.81 -0.66 -3.46
N ILE A 457 7.91 -1.18 -2.62
CA ILE A 457 7.75 -2.64 -2.42
C ILE A 457 7.35 -3.31 -3.73
N PHE A 458 6.33 -2.79 -4.43
CA PHE A 458 5.90 -3.33 -5.72
C PHE A 458 7.04 -3.35 -6.75
N LEU A 459 7.75 -2.23 -6.91
CA LEU A 459 8.84 -2.13 -7.88
C LEU A 459 9.98 -3.11 -7.55
N THR A 460 10.26 -3.32 -6.27
CA THR A 460 11.27 -4.29 -5.83
C THR A 460 10.85 -5.72 -6.15
N ASP A 461 9.62 -6.11 -5.83
CA ASP A 461 9.06 -7.42 -6.20
C ASP A 461 9.07 -7.64 -7.72
N MET A 462 8.77 -6.60 -8.51
CA MET A 462 8.82 -6.64 -9.97
C MET A 462 10.24 -6.85 -10.50
N ILE A 463 11.25 -6.19 -9.93
CA ILE A 463 12.66 -6.37 -10.31
C ILE A 463 13.16 -7.78 -9.96
N ILE A 464 12.76 -8.31 -8.79
CA ILE A 464 13.01 -9.71 -8.40
C ILE A 464 12.35 -10.66 -9.40
N TYR A 465 11.10 -10.40 -9.77
CA TYR A 465 10.38 -11.17 -10.78
C TYR A 465 11.09 -11.19 -12.15
N GLN A 466 11.67 -10.07 -12.55
CA GLN A 466 12.47 -9.95 -13.77
C GLN A 466 13.83 -10.66 -13.67
N GLY A 467 14.25 -11.08 -12.48
CA GLY A 467 15.54 -11.72 -12.23
C GLY A 467 16.73 -10.75 -12.24
N GLN A 468 16.48 -9.45 -12.06
CA GLN A 468 17.51 -8.40 -12.06
C GLN A 468 18.04 -8.17 -10.64
N TYR A 469 18.69 -9.18 -10.05
CA TYR A 469 18.97 -9.23 -8.61
C TYR A 469 19.90 -8.11 -8.13
N LYS A 470 20.87 -7.67 -8.95
CA LYS A 470 21.73 -6.52 -8.60
C LYS A 470 20.93 -5.23 -8.40
N LYS A 471 19.93 -4.98 -9.26
CA LYS A 471 19.03 -3.83 -9.12
C LYS A 471 18.07 -4.02 -7.94
N ALA A 472 17.64 -5.25 -7.69
CA ALA A 472 16.80 -5.56 -6.54
C ALA A 472 17.52 -5.24 -5.23
N ILE A 473 18.81 -5.61 -5.09
CA ILE A 473 19.64 -5.29 -3.91
C ILE A 473 19.70 -3.78 -3.67
N ALA A 474 19.98 -2.98 -4.70
CA ALA A 474 19.99 -1.51 -4.57
C ALA A 474 18.62 -0.96 -4.13
N SER A 475 17.52 -1.49 -4.69
CA SER A 475 16.15 -1.11 -4.30
C SER A 475 15.83 -1.52 -2.86
N LEU A 476 16.26 -2.69 -2.42
CA LEU A 476 16.06 -3.22 -1.07
C LEU A 476 16.80 -2.40 -0.01
N HIS A 477 18.01 -1.93 -0.30
CA HIS A 477 18.72 -1.01 0.59
C HIS A 477 17.97 0.32 0.75
N HIS A 478 17.44 0.88 -0.34
CA HIS A 478 16.61 2.08 -0.26
C HIS A 478 15.31 1.83 0.52
N LEU A 479 14.70 0.66 0.35
CA LEU A 479 13.50 0.25 1.06
C LEU A 479 13.75 0.17 2.58
N ALA A 480 14.89 -0.41 2.99
CA ALA A 480 15.29 -0.47 4.39
C ALA A 480 15.49 0.91 5.02
N VAL A 481 16.00 1.89 4.26
CA VAL A 481 16.12 3.28 4.72
C VAL A 481 14.74 3.92 4.93
N LEU A 482 13.80 3.72 4.01
CA LEU A 482 12.43 4.27 4.11
C LEU A 482 11.62 3.69 5.26
N GLN A 483 11.85 2.43 5.64
CA GLN A 483 11.15 1.78 6.75
C GLN A 483 11.69 2.20 8.13
N GLY A 484 12.85 2.88 8.19
CA GLY A 484 13.48 3.32 9.43
C GLY A 484 14.14 2.19 10.23
N SER A 485 15.15 2.53 11.05
CA SER A 485 15.77 1.60 11.98
C SER A 485 14.92 1.47 13.24
N HIS A 486 13.96 0.54 13.27
CA HIS A 486 13.31 0.18 14.53
C HIS A 486 14.32 -0.58 15.41
N SER A 487 14.47 -0.15 16.67
CA SER A 487 15.36 -0.81 17.61
C SER A 487 14.92 -2.26 17.86
N PRO A 488 15.84 -3.21 18.10
CA PRO A 488 15.51 -4.62 18.35
C PRO A 488 14.62 -4.86 19.59
N GLN A 489 14.31 -3.83 20.38
CA GLN A 489 13.70 -3.95 21.71
C GLN A 489 12.19 -3.62 21.77
N GLN A 490 11.56 -3.16 20.68
CA GLN A 490 10.14 -2.76 20.71
C GLN A 490 9.13 -3.73 20.08
N ILE A 491 9.55 -4.93 19.66
CA ILE A 491 8.63 -5.91 19.05
C ILE A 491 8.46 -7.11 19.98
N MET A 492 7.79 -6.90 21.12
CA MET A 492 7.24 -8.00 21.94
C MET A 492 5.77 -8.29 21.58
N GLY A 493 5.33 -7.92 20.37
CA GLY A 493 4.01 -8.23 19.84
C GLY A 493 4.09 -9.22 18.67
N GLN A 494 3.81 -10.50 18.95
CA GLN A 494 3.25 -11.50 18.02
C GLN A 494 3.98 -11.68 16.66
N GLY A 495 5.05 -12.48 16.62
CA GLY A 495 5.37 -13.44 15.53
C GLY A 495 5.55 -12.98 14.06
N SER A 496 5.39 -11.71 13.71
CA SER A 496 5.47 -11.18 12.34
C SER A 496 6.86 -10.66 12.01
N LEU A 497 7.43 -11.14 10.90
CA LEU A 497 8.74 -10.71 10.37
C LEU A 497 8.62 -9.63 9.28
N GLU A 498 7.49 -8.91 9.24
CA GLU A 498 7.19 -7.92 8.20
C GLU A 498 8.29 -6.86 8.04
N ASN A 499 8.79 -6.32 9.16
CA ASN A 499 9.84 -5.30 9.18
C ASN A 499 11.21 -5.85 8.70
N GLN A 500 11.35 -7.18 8.60
CA GLN A 500 12.55 -7.85 8.11
C GLN A 500 12.41 -8.31 6.65
N ARG A 501 11.32 -7.93 5.95
CA ARG A 501 11.13 -8.21 4.52
C ARG A 501 12.35 -7.87 3.67
N PRO A 502 13.00 -6.68 3.79
CA PRO A 502 14.16 -6.36 2.96
C PRO A 502 15.30 -7.36 3.17
N LEU A 503 15.55 -7.77 4.42
CA LEU A 503 16.64 -8.67 4.78
C LEU A 503 16.42 -10.08 4.22
N ILE A 504 15.19 -10.60 4.27
CA ILE A 504 14.82 -11.90 3.69
C ILE A 504 15.03 -11.89 2.16
N GLN A 505 14.57 -10.83 1.48
CA GLN A 505 14.74 -10.68 0.04
C GLN A 505 16.22 -10.46 -0.35
N LEU A 506 17.01 -9.74 0.46
CA LEU A 506 18.46 -9.58 0.24
C LEU A 506 19.18 -10.94 0.29
N ALA A 507 18.91 -11.78 1.30
CA ALA A 507 19.48 -13.12 1.37
C ALA A 507 19.18 -13.94 0.10
N THR A 508 17.94 -13.87 -0.37
CA THR A 508 17.49 -14.57 -1.59
C THR A 508 18.17 -14.02 -2.85
N CYS A 509 18.34 -12.70 -2.97
CA CYS A 509 19.01 -12.07 -4.11
C CYS A 509 20.50 -12.42 -4.15
N HIS A 510 21.21 -12.35 -3.01
CA HIS A 510 22.60 -12.77 -2.91
C HIS A 510 22.78 -14.25 -3.28
N PHE A 511 21.85 -15.10 -2.84
CA PHE A 511 21.87 -16.52 -3.19
C PHE A 511 21.74 -16.73 -4.70
N ALA A 512 20.81 -16.04 -5.35
CA ALA A 512 20.61 -16.13 -6.79
C ALA A 512 21.82 -15.63 -7.61
N LEU A 513 22.61 -14.71 -7.04
CA LEU A 513 23.88 -14.23 -7.62
C LEU A 513 25.07 -15.17 -7.35
N GLY A 514 24.91 -16.21 -6.51
CA GLY A 514 26.00 -17.09 -6.08
C GLY A 514 26.89 -16.49 -4.99
N GLU A 515 26.46 -15.40 -4.35
CA GLU A 515 27.18 -14.72 -3.27
C GLU A 515 26.86 -15.41 -1.92
N TYR A 516 27.34 -16.64 -1.77
CA TYR A 516 26.98 -17.52 -0.64
C TYR A 516 27.42 -16.99 0.73
N HIS A 517 28.57 -16.29 0.80
CA HIS A 517 29.01 -15.63 2.03
C HIS A 517 28.01 -14.56 2.47
N LEU A 518 27.63 -13.65 1.57
CA LEU A 518 26.65 -12.58 1.87
C LEU A 518 25.26 -13.17 2.17
N THR A 519 24.87 -14.23 1.47
CA THR A 519 23.65 -14.98 1.77
C THR A 519 23.65 -15.48 3.22
N CYS A 520 24.74 -16.13 3.63
CA CYS A 520 24.93 -16.65 4.98
C CYS A 520 24.86 -15.51 6.01
N GLU A 521 25.58 -14.40 5.77
CA GLU A 521 25.54 -13.21 6.62
C GLU A 521 24.12 -12.69 6.86
N LYS A 522 23.35 -12.48 5.79
CA LYS A 522 21.98 -11.95 5.91
C LYS A 522 21.03 -12.93 6.60
N ILE A 523 21.21 -14.23 6.38
CA ILE A 523 20.44 -15.25 7.10
C ILE A 523 20.76 -15.23 8.60
N LEU A 524 22.04 -15.17 8.95
CA LEU A 524 22.48 -15.17 10.35
C LEU A 524 22.05 -13.89 11.07
N ASP A 525 21.99 -12.75 10.39
CA ASP A 525 21.38 -11.53 10.92
C ASP A 525 19.87 -11.69 11.14
N LEU A 526 19.17 -12.35 10.20
CA LEU A 526 17.74 -12.60 10.31
C LEU A 526 17.39 -13.52 11.49
N MET A 527 18.25 -14.52 11.79
CA MET A 527 18.06 -15.43 12.93
C MET A 527 17.97 -14.70 14.27
N CYS A 528 18.60 -13.52 14.41
CA CYS A 528 18.50 -12.67 15.60
C CYS A 528 17.07 -12.15 15.86
N TYR A 529 16.24 -12.05 14.82
CA TYR A 529 14.88 -11.51 14.90
C TYR A 529 13.79 -12.60 15.00
N MET A 530 14.16 -13.88 14.86
CA MET A 530 13.20 -14.98 14.90
C MET A 530 12.93 -15.40 16.34
N THR A 531 11.69 -15.24 16.78
CA THR A 531 11.21 -15.85 18.04
C THR A 531 10.66 -17.24 17.74
N LEU A 532 11.13 -18.25 18.45
CA LEU A 532 10.65 -19.63 18.32
C LEU A 532 9.41 -19.84 19.19
N PRO A 533 8.35 -20.47 18.65
CA PRO A 533 7.17 -20.78 19.46
C PRO A 533 7.53 -21.80 20.55
N ILE A 534 7.16 -21.47 21.79
CA ILE A 534 7.23 -22.39 22.93
C ILE A 534 6.08 -23.40 22.75
N GLN A 535 6.42 -24.63 22.36
CA GLN A 535 5.58 -25.83 22.27
C GLN A 535 4.08 -25.61 21.98
N GLU A 536 3.67 -25.84 20.72
CA GLU A 536 2.36 -26.42 20.45
C GLU A 536 2.56 -27.82 19.87
N GLY A 537 1.82 -28.79 20.43
CA GLY A 537 1.97 -30.21 20.15
C GLY A 537 1.97 -30.53 18.66
N VAL A 538 2.87 -31.43 18.28
CA VAL A 538 3.02 -31.97 16.92
C VAL A 538 1.68 -32.54 16.45
N LYS A 539 0.95 -31.80 15.61
CA LYS A 539 0.08 -32.42 14.61
C LYS A 539 0.92 -32.60 13.36
N ILE A 540 1.24 -33.86 13.09
CA ILE A 540 1.81 -34.30 11.82
C ILE A 540 0.80 -33.92 10.74
N GLN A 541 1.10 -32.87 9.98
CA GLN A 541 0.31 -32.50 8.81
C GLN A 541 0.77 -33.45 7.70
N GLU A 542 -0.10 -34.37 7.30
CA GLU A 542 0.13 -35.28 6.19
C GLU A 542 0.50 -34.48 4.93
N ASP A 543 1.63 -34.86 4.30
CA ASP A 543 2.11 -34.33 3.03
C ASP A 543 0.98 -34.38 1.98
N GLN A 544 0.69 -33.25 1.33
CA GLN A 544 -0.07 -33.29 0.08
C GLN A 544 0.75 -34.00 -1.01
N PRO A 545 0.13 -34.85 -1.84
CA PRO A 545 0.84 -35.56 -2.88
C PRO A 545 1.33 -34.57 -3.95
N ILE A 546 2.65 -34.50 -4.12
CA ILE A 546 3.30 -33.76 -5.21
C ILE A 546 2.95 -34.44 -6.53
N LEU A 547 2.04 -33.82 -7.30
CA LEU A 547 1.83 -34.15 -8.69
C LEU A 547 3.12 -33.78 -9.46
N LYS A 548 3.88 -34.79 -9.90
CA LYS A 548 5.12 -34.58 -10.66
C LYS A 548 4.83 -33.81 -11.96
N SER A 549 5.10 -32.52 -11.98
CA SER A 549 5.08 -31.71 -13.20
C SER A 549 6.31 -32.02 -14.06
N LYS A 550 6.07 -32.61 -15.23
CA LYS A 550 7.10 -32.82 -16.26
C LYS A 550 7.26 -31.55 -17.11
N PHE A 551 7.75 -30.47 -16.55
CA PHE A 551 8.16 -29.30 -17.35
C PHE A 551 9.54 -28.79 -16.91
N ARG A 552 10.35 -28.42 -17.92
CA ARG A 552 11.75 -27.99 -17.80
C ARG A 552 11.91 -26.83 -16.81
N LYS A 553 12.97 -26.88 -15.99
CA LYS A 553 13.48 -25.87 -15.02
C LYS A 553 13.22 -24.41 -15.47
N VAL A 554 12.13 -23.82 -15.01
CA VAL A 554 11.94 -22.36 -14.88
C VAL A 554 12.07 -22.07 -13.39
N SER A 555 12.85 -21.07 -12.96
CA SER A 555 12.89 -20.73 -11.53
C SER A 555 11.50 -20.22 -11.13
N GLU A 556 10.88 -20.92 -10.18
CA GLU A 556 9.55 -20.60 -9.67
C GLU A 556 9.69 -19.60 -8.53
N LEU A 557 8.90 -18.53 -8.56
CA LEU A 557 8.81 -17.58 -7.46
C LEU A 557 7.62 -17.95 -6.58
N LYS A 558 7.74 -17.75 -5.27
CA LYS A 558 6.68 -18.05 -4.31
C LYS A 558 6.36 -16.83 -3.45
N LEU A 559 5.07 -16.63 -3.19
CA LEU A 559 4.59 -15.69 -2.17
C LEU A 559 4.36 -16.46 -0.87
N TRP A 560 5.20 -16.23 0.14
CA TRP A 560 5.13 -16.92 1.42
C TRP A 560 4.75 -16.00 2.57
N PRO A 561 4.07 -16.52 3.61
CA PRO A 561 3.82 -15.78 4.84
C PRO A 561 5.12 -15.33 5.52
N CYS A 562 5.16 -14.10 6.02
CA CYS A 562 6.26 -13.52 6.78
C CYS A 562 6.18 -13.92 8.27
N THR A 563 6.30 -15.22 8.57
CA THR A 563 6.31 -15.74 9.95
C THR A 563 7.60 -16.48 10.24
N SER A 564 8.01 -16.55 11.52
CA SER A 564 9.13 -17.41 11.91
C SER A 564 8.93 -18.87 11.46
N LYS A 565 7.68 -19.38 11.49
CA LYS A 565 7.34 -20.76 11.12
C LYS A 565 7.66 -21.08 9.65
N THR A 566 7.52 -20.11 8.76
CA THR A 566 7.73 -20.27 7.31
C THR A 566 9.12 -19.83 6.87
N VAL A 567 9.60 -18.71 7.42
CA VAL A 567 10.87 -18.08 7.04
C VAL A 567 12.06 -18.85 7.61
N MET A 568 11.96 -19.40 8.82
CA MET A 568 13.10 -20.13 9.39
C MET A 568 13.46 -21.41 8.60
N PRO A 569 12.50 -22.30 8.26
CA PRO A 569 12.75 -23.42 7.34
C PRO A 569 13.35 -23.01 6.00
N TYR A 570 12.93 -21.85 5.47
CA TYR A 570 13.48 -21.31 4.22
C TYR A 570 14.97 -20.97 4.37
N CYS A 571 15.31 -20.25 5.43
CA CYS A 571 16.68 -19.83 5.72
C CYS A 571 17.61 -21.03 5.94
N LEU A 572 17.16 -22.06 6.65
CA LEU A 572 17.93 -23.29 6.85
C LEU A 572 18.19 -24.01 5.51
N ARG A 573 17.19 -24.04 4.61
CA ARG A 573 17.37 -24.60 3.25
C ARG A 573 18.35 -23.78 2.40
N LEU A 574 18.32 -22.46 2.49
CA LEU A 574 19.29 -21.59 1.83
C LEU A 574 20.71 -21.85 2.36
N LEU A 575 20.89 -21.93 3.68
CA LEU A 575 22.20 -22.27 4.27
C LEU A 575 22.68 -23.63 3.81
N LEU A 576 21.80 -24.65 3.81
CA LEU A 576 22.12 -25.98 3.31
C LEU A 576 22.59 -25.92 1.85
N ALA A 577 21.93 -25.13 1.01
CA ALA A 577 22.32 -24.93 -0.37
C ALA A 577 23.71 -24.28 -0.51
N CYS A 578 24.00 -23.26 0.29
CA CYS A 578 25.31 -22.60 0.33
C CYS A 578 26.43 -23.58 0.70
N PHE A 579 26.26 -24.32 1.80
CA PHE A 579 27.29 -25.25 2.28
C PHE A 579 27.39 -26.51 1.41
N LYS A 580 26.28 -27.00 0.85
CA LYS A 580 26.28 -28.17 -0.05
C LYS A 580 27.25 -27.98 -1.20
N LEU A 581 27.23 -26.81 -1.85
CA LEU A 581 28.13 -26.57 -2.98
C LEU A 581 29.59 -26.73 -2.54
N LYS A 582 30.02 -25.99 -1.51
CA LYS A 582 31.40 -26.02 -1.01
C LYS A 582 31.81 -27.41 -0.50
N ALA A 583 30.95 -28.04 0.29
CA ALA A 583 31.18 -29.35 0.89
C ALA A 583 31.42 -30.45 -0.14
N PHE A 584 30.84 -30.36 -1.34
CA PHE A 584 30.99 -31.40 -2.38
C PHE A 584 31.93 -31.00 -3.52
N THR A 585 32.31 -29.74 -3.68
CA THR A 585 33.29 -29.31 -4.70
C THR A 585 34.73 -29.42 -4.23
N ASP A 586 35.02 -29.09 -2.96
CA ASP A 586 36.38 -29.14 -2.45
C ASP A 586 36.80 -30.54 -1.97
N ASN A 587 38.05 -30.90 -2.25
CA ASN A 587 38.53 -32.28 -2.06
C ASN A 587 38.58 -32.71 -0.57
N ARG A 588 38.73 -31.77 0.37
CA ARG A 588 38.73 -32.03 1.82
C ARG A 588 38.27 -30.80 2.63
N ASP A 589 36.97 -30.62 2.75
CA ASP A 589 36.35 -29.63 3.65
C ASP A 589 35.38 -30.33 4.61
N ASP A 590 35.94 -30.88 5.69
CA ASP A 590 35.18 -31.59 6.71
C ASP A 590 34.27 -30.63 7.51
N MET A 591 34.64 -29.35 7.60
CA MET A 591 33.85 -28.33 8.29
C MET A 591 32.56 -28.04 7.53
N ALA A 592 32.65 -27.74 6.22
CA ALA A 592 31.48 -27.54 5.38
C ALA A 592 30.61 -28.80 5.33
N LEU A 593 31.23 -29.99 5.26
CA LEU A 593 30.51 -31.26 5.27
C LEU A 593 29.77 -31.51 6.59
N GLY A 594 30.39 -31.17 7.73
CA GLY A 594 29.76 -31.20 9.04
C GLY A 594 28.58 -30.23 9.16
N HIS A 595 28.70 -29.00 8.66
CA HIS A 595 27.58 -28.05 8.60
C HIS A 595 26.42 -28.57 7.75
N VAL A 596 26.71 -29.21 6.61
CA VAL A 596 25.69 -29.88 5.79
C VAL A 596 24.95 -30.96 6.59
N ILE A 597 25.67 -31.81 7.33
CA ILE A 597 25.06 -32.88 8.14
C ILE A 597 24.16 -32.29 9.24
N VAL A 598 24.60 -31.24 9.93
CA VAL A 598 23.77 -30.56 10.95
C VAL A 598 22.46 -30.05 10.34
N LEU A 599 22.53 -29.38 9.19
CA LEU A 599 21.36 -28.79 8.51
C LEU A 599 20.43 -29.82 7.89
N LEU A 600 20.94 -30.98 7.46
CA LEU A 600 20.15 -32.07 6.86
C LEU A 600 19.09 -32.67 7.80
N GLN A 601 19.22 -32.45 9.12
CA GLN A 601 18.24 -32.91 10.10
C GLN A 601 16.86 -32.29 9.88
N HIS A 602 16.79 -31.05 9.38
CA HIS A 602 15.56 -30.25 9.34
C HIS A 602 14.41 -30.89 8.54
N GLU A 603 14.72 -31.43 7.35
CA GLU A 603 13.72 -32.04 6.46
C GLU A 603 13.92 -33.56 6.37
N TRP A 604 14.35 -34.21 7.45
CA TRP A 604 14.48 -35.66 7.48
C TRP A 604 13.10 -36.34 7.31
N PRO A 605 12.94 -37.39 6.47
CA PRO A 605 13.96 -38.11 5.69
C PRO A 605 14.18 -37.61 4.25
N LYS A 606 13.58 -36.47 3.83
CA LYS A 606 13.73 -35.94 2.45
C LYS A 606 15.21 -35.72 2.07
N GLY A 607 16.07 -35.41 3.05
CA GLY A 607 17.51 -35.23 2.89
C GLY A 607 18.38 -36.49 2.93
N GLU A 608 17.81 -37.68 3.13
CA GLU A 608 18.57 -38.94 3.33
C GLU A 608 19.56 -39.24 2.20
N ASN A 609 19.15 -39.09 0.94
CA ASN A 609 20.04 -39.34 -0.21
C ASN A 609 21.27 -38.43 -0.20
N LEU A 610 21.12 -37.17 0.22
CA LEU A 610 22.23 -36.23 0.32
C LEU A 610 23.12 -36.55 1.53
N PHE A 611 22.53 -37.02 2.63
CA PHE A 611 23.27 -37.53 3.79
C PHE A 611 24.12 -38.75 3.41
N LEU A 612 23.56 -39.75 2.73
CA LEU A 612 24.31 -40.92 2.27
C LEU A 612 25.46 -40.54 1.33
N LYS A 613 25.31 -39.48 0.53
CA LYS A 613 26.43 -38.93 -0.27
C LYS A 613 27.53 -38.33 0.60
N ALA A 614 27.17 -37.62 1.67
CA ALA A 614 28.13 -37.13 2.65
C ALA A 614 28.88 -38.28 3.33
N VAL A 615 28.16 -39.32 3.77
CA VAL A 615 28.74 -40.54 4.36
C VAL A 615 29.70 -41.23 3.38
N ASN A 616 29.30 -41.41 2.13
CA ASN A 616 30.18 -41.99 1.10
C ASN A 616 31.47 -41.18 0.91
N LYS A 617 31.39 -39.84 0.96
CA LYS A 617 32.56 -38.96 0.90
C LYS A 617 33.48 -39.16 2.10
N ILE A 618 32.91 -39.25 3.31
CA ILE A 618 33.66 -39.55 4.55
C ILE A 618 34.36 -40.92 4.44
N CYS A 619 33.67 -41.94 3.95
CA CYS A 619 34.26 -43.27 3.74
C CYS A 619 35.43 -43.22 2.77
N GLN A 620 35.33 -42.45 1.68
CA GLN A 620 36.42 -42.27 0.71
C GLN A 620 37.63 -41.54 1.31
N GLN A 621 37.41 -40.63 2.26
CA GLN A 621 38.46 -39.88 2.94
C GLN A 621 39.11 -40.68 4.09
N ALA A 622 38.43 -41.71 4.59
CA ALA A 622 38.81 -42.55 5.75
C ALA A 622 39.02 -41.78 7.06
N ASN A 623 38.72 -40.48 7.07
CA ASN A 623 38.85 -39.57 8.18
C ASN A 623 37.74 -38.51 8.10
N PHE A 624 37.25 -38.07 9.24
CA PHE A 624 36.33 -36.94 9.34
C PHE A 624 36.49 -36.22 10.68
N GLN A 625 36.71 -34.90 10.63
CA GLN A 625 36.85 -34.05 11.81
C GLN A 625 35.72 -33.00 11.87
N TYR A 626 34.94 -33.03 12.96
CA TYR A 626 33.89 -32.04 13.20
C TYR A 626 33.55 -31.92 14.70
N GLU A 627 34.12 -30.93 15.37
CA GLU A 627 34.00 -30.76 16.83
C GLU A 627 32.58 -30.40 17.30
N ASN A 628 31.75 -29.89 16.40
CA ASN A 628 30.36 -29.48 16.67
C ASN A 628 29.34 -30.63 16.57
N PHE A 629 29.80 -31.86 16.31
CA PHE A 629 28.94 -33.02 16.12
C PHE A 629 28.00 -33.27 17.31
N PHE A 630 28.57 -33.44 18.51
CA PHE A 630 27.80 -33.70 19.74
C PHE A 630 27.07 -32.46 20.27
N ASN A 631 27.27 -31.29 19.67
CA ASN A 631 26.53 -30.08 20.06
C ASN A 631 25.15 -30.06 19.40
N TYR A 632 25.07 -30.45 18.12
CA TYR A 632 23.89 -30.14 17.28
C TYR A 632 23.24 -31.32 16.55
N ILE A 633 23.87 -32.51 16.48
CA ILE A 633 23.29 -33.67 15.78
C ILE A 633 22.49 -34.54 16.76
N THR A 634 21.17 -34.53 16.68
CA THR A 634 20.25 -35.28 17.56
C THR A 634 19.40 -36.32 16.82
N ASN A 635 19.44 -36.35 15.48
CA ASN A 635 18.72 -37.34 14.68
C ASN A 635 19.29 -38.76 14.88
N ILE A 636 18.43 -39.71 15.25
CA ILE A 636 18.83 -41.09 15.61
C ILE A 636 19.49 -41.81 14.44
N ASP A 637 18.88 -41.77 13.24
CA ASP A 637 19.39 -42.47 12.06
C ASP A 637 20.82 -41.99 11.70
N MET A 638 21.08 -40.68 11.81
CA MET A 638 22.42 -40.14 11.60
C MET A 638 23.42 -40.59 12.68
N LEU A 639 23.00 -40.61 13.95
CA LEU A 639 23.85 -41.06 15.05
C LEU A 639 24.24 -42.54 14.94
N GLU A 640 23.27 -43.39 14.56
CA GLU A 640 23.49 -44.81 14.30
C GLU A 640 24.50 -45.02 13.17
N GLU A 641 24.37 -44.27 12.07
CA GLU A 641 25.29 -44.39 10.94
C GLU A 641 26.72 -43.97 11.32
N PHE A 642 26.88 -42.88 12.06
CA PHE A 642 28.20 -42.45 12.56
C PHE A 642 28.79 -43.43 13.59
N ALA A 643 27.96 -44.10 14.39
CA ALA A 643 28.41 -45.19 15.26
C ALA A 643 28.89 -46.40 14.43
N TYR A 644 28.17 -46.75 13.35
CA TYR A 644 28.52 -47.83 12.44
C TYR A 644 29.85 -47.58 11.72
N LEU A 645 30.10 -46.38 11.22
CA LEU A 645 31.35 -46.00 10.52
C LEU A 645 32.64 -46.27 11.32
N ARG A 646 32.56 -46.21 12.66
CA ARG A 646 33.70 -46.48 13.55
C ARG A 646 33.98 -47.98 13.75
N THR A 647 33.02 -48.84 13.43
CA THR A 647 33.15 -50.31 13.56
C THR A 647 34.08 -50.90 12.49
N GLN A 648 34.45 -52.17 12.65
CA GLN A 648 35.23 -52.87 11.61
C GLN A 648 34.41 -53.05 10.32
N GLU A 649 33.11 -53.27 10.44
CA GLU A 649 32.20 -53.49 9.31
C GLU A 649 31.92 -52.18 8.55
N GLY A 650 31.80 -51.06 9.27
CA GLY A 650 31.60 -49.72 8.69
C GLY A 650 32.88 -49.04 8.14
N GLY A 651 33.98 -49.77 8.00
CA GLY A 651 35.21 -49.27 7.36
C GLY A 651 36.26 -48.67 8.31
N LYS A 652 36.03 -48.70 9.64
CA LYS A 652 36.97 -48.24 10.68
C LYS A 652 37.45 -46.80 10.43
N ILE A 653 36.52 -45.93 10.09
CA ILE A 653 36.78 -44.52 9.80
C ILE A 653 37.32 -43.81 11.05
N HIS A 654 38.35 -42.96 10.87
CA HIS A 654 38.85 -42.11 11.96
C HIS A 654 37.92 -40.92 12.15
N LEU A 655 37.26 -40.83 13.31
CA LEU A 655 36.26 -39.80 13.61
C LEU A 655 36.75 -38.91 14.76
N GLU A 656 37.07 -37.65 14.47
CA GLU A 656 37.45 -36.63 15.45
C GLU A 656 36.26 -35.70 15.73
N LEU A 657 35.37 -36.15 16.62
CA LEU A 657 34.08 -35.50 16.90
C LEU A 657 34.04 -34.78 18.25
N LEU A 658 35.08 -34.93 19.09
CA LEU A 658 35.20 -34.30 20.40
C LEU A 658 36.33 -33.26 20.37
N PRO A 659 36.14 -32.10 21.01
CA PRO A 659 37.19 -31.07 21.11
C PRO A 659 38.48 -31.66 21.72
N ASN A 660 39.64 -31.27 21.18
CA ASN A 660 40.98 -31.60 21.70
C ASN A 660 41.45 -33.07 21.59
N GLN A 661 40.76 -33.97 20.87
CA GLN A 661 41.24 -35.34 20.67
C GLN A 661 42.59 -35.42 19.92
N GLY A 662 42.83 -34.50 18.98
CA GLY A 662 44.06 -34.46 18.18
C GLY A 662 45.35 -34.12 18.98
N MET A 663 45.24 -33.37 20.09
CA MET A 663 46.39 -33.04 20.94
C MET A 663 46.82 -34.19 21.87
N LEU A 664 45.87 -35.00 22.33
CA LEU A 664 46.14 -36.17 23.19
C LEU A 664 46.82 -37.31 22.42
N ILE A 665 46.56 -37.44 21.12
CA ILE A 665 47.09 -38.52 20.29
C ILE A 665 48.52 -38.20 19.79
N LYS A 666 48.86 -36.92 19.55
CA LYS A 666 50.18 -36.52 19.00
C LYS A 666 51.33 -36.51 20.01
N HIS A 667 51.06 -36.40 21.31
CA HIS A 667 52.11 -36.23 22.33
C HIS A 667 52.44 -37.46 23.19
N HIS A 668 51.72 -38.58 23.05
CA HIS A 668 51.95 -39.76 23.90
C HIS A 668 52.38 -41.01 23.11
N THR A 669 53.59 -41.47 23.43
CA THR A 669 54.08 -42.83 23.14
C THR A 669 53.04 -43.86 23.57
N ILE A 670 52.71 -44.77 22.64
CA ILE A 670 51.67 -45.80 22.73
C ILE A 670 51.85 -46.65 24.01
N THR A 671 50.95 -46.48 24.98
CA THR A 671 50.75 -47.41 26.10
C THR A 671 49.34 -48.02 26.01
N ARG A 672 49.24 -49.34 26.22
CA ARG A 672 48.08 -50.22 25.92
C ARG A 672 46.76 -49.91 26.66
N GLY A 673 46.66 -48.82 27.44
CA GLY A 673 45.47 -48.46 28.23
C GLY A 673 44.64 -47.28 27.70
N ILE A 674 45.23 -46.37 26.94
CA ILE A 674 44.61 -45.08 26.57
C ILE A 674 43.53 -45.26 25.48
N THR A 675 43.70 -46.23 24.58
CA THR A 675 42.75 -46.52 23.51
C THR A 675 41.42 -47.12 23.99
N LYS A 676 41.38 -47.69 25.20
CA LYS A 676 40.11 -48.11 25.83
C LYS A 676 39.32 -46.90 26.34
N GLY A 677 39.98 -45.91 26.95
CA GLY A 677 39.34 -44.67 27.42
C GLY A 677 38.66 -43.91 26.28
N VAL A 678 39.37 -43.70 25.17
CA VAL A 678 38.83 -42.97 23.99
C VAL A 678 37.64 -43.69 23.32
N LYS A 679 37.53 -45.02 23.43
CA LYS A 679 36.35 -45.77 22.96
C LYS A 679 35.17 -45.63 23.91
N GLU A 680 35.43 -45.62 25.21
CA GLU A 680 34.41 -45.48 26.24
C GLU A 680 33.84 -44.06 26.28
N ASP A 681 34.70 -43.04 26.13
CA ASP A 681 34.30 -41.63 26.04
C ASP A 681 33.39 -41.38 24.84
N PHE A 682 33.68 -42.01 23.70
CA PHE A 682 32.84 -41.93 22.51
C PHE A 682 31.48 -42.62 22.71
N ARG A 683 31.47 -43.82 23.31
CA ARG A 683 30.22 -44.54 23.62
C ARG A 683 29.34 -43.70 24.55
N LEU A 684 29.91 -43.15 25.61
CA LEU A 684 29.20 -42.29 26.55
C LEU A 684 28.72 -40.98 25.90
N ALA A 685 29.51 -40.38 25.01
CA ALA A 685 29.09 -39.20 24.24
C ALA A 685 27.92 -39.52 23.31
N MET A 686 27.94 -40.66 22.61
CA MET A 686 26.82 -41.12 21.78
C MET A 686 25.57 -41.40 22.61
N GLU A 687 25.68 -42.09 23.75
CA GLU A 687 24.54 -42.34 24.65
C GLU A 687 23.90 -41.06 25.17
N ARG A 688 24.73 -40.07 25.54
CA ARG A 688 24.25 -38.73 25.92
C ARG A 688 23.62 -37.98 24.76
N GLN A 689 24.06 -38.20 23.53
CA GLN A 689 23.49 -37.53 22.38
C GLN A 689 22.16 -38.15 21.95
N VAL A 690 22.03 -39.48 22.05
CA VAL A 690 20.77 -40.19 21.81
C VAL A 690 19.70 -39.75 22.80
N SER A 691 20.04 -39.47 24.06
CA SER A 691 19.05 -38.96 25.02
C SER A 691 18.48 -37.57 24.67
N ARG A 692 19.12 -36.84 23.73
CA ARG A 692 18.68 -35.54 23.20
C ARG A 692 17.79 -35.66 21.95
N CYS A 693 17.47 -36.87 21.48
CA CYS A 693 16.67 -37.08 20.26
C CYS A 693 15.25 -36.46 20.34
N GLY A 694 14.73 -36.21 21.54
CA GLY A 694 13.44 -35.54 21.77
C GLY A 694 13.50 -34.02 21.83
N GLU A 695 14.69 -33.40 21.70
CA GLU A 695 14.83 -31.94 21.68
C GLU A 695 14.10 -31.32 20.48
N ASN A 696 13.61 -30.09 20.64
CA ASN A 696 13.01 -29.37 19.52
C ASN A 696 14.09 -29.03 18.48
N LEU A 697 14.08 -29.72 17.35
CA LEU A 697 15.08 -29.56 16.30
C LEU A 697 15.20 -28.11 15.80
N MET A 698 14.10 -27.35 15.73
CA MET A 698 14.16 -25.95 15.33
C MET A 698 14.94 -25.10 16.35
N MET A 699 14.79 -25.37 17.65
CA MET A 699 15.61 -24.73 18.69
C MET A 699 17.09 -25.08 18.55
N VAL A 700 17.41 -26.35 18.30
CA VAL A 700 18.79 -26.82 18.12
C VAL A 700 19.44 -26.14 16.90
N LEU A 701 18.73 -26.08 15.78
CA LEU A 701 19.24 -25.44 14.55
C LEU A 701 19.32 -23.92 14.65
N HIS A 702 18.41 -23.27 15.39
CA HIS A 702 18.53 -21.84 15.71
C HIS A 702 19.78 -21.56 16.55
N GLN A 703 19.99 -22.34 17.61
CA GLN A 703 21.19 -22.23 18.45
C GLN A 703 22.47 -22.49 17.66
N PHE A 704 22.47 -23.46 16.74
CA PHE A 704 23.57 -23.68 15.81
C PHE A 704 23.89 -22.42 15.00
N CYS A 705 22.89 -21.79 14.38
CA CYS A 705 23.09 -20.54 13.64
C CYS A 705 23.60 -19.40 14.53
N MET A 706 23.08 -19.28 15.76
CA MET A 706 23.43 -18.18 16.66
C MET A 706 24.82 -18.33 17.30
N ASN A 707 25.14 -19.52 17.80
CA ASN A 707 26.38 -19.79 18.52
C ASN A 707 27.57 -19.95 17.57
N GLU A 708 27.35 -20.56 16.41
CA GLU A 708 28.41 -20.84 15.43
C GLU A 708 28.49 -19.76 14.33
N LYS A 709 27.89 -18.58 14.52
CA LYS A 709 27.81 -17.50 13.51
C LYS A 709 29.15 -17.20 12.84
N ILE A 710 30.22 -17.08 13.63
CA ILE A 710 31.57 -16.77 13.12
C ILE A 710 32.11 -17.93 12.28
N LEU A 711 31.96 -19.16 12.77
CA LEU A 711 32.45 -20.36 12.11
C LEU A 711 31.73 -20.61 10.78
N LEU A 712 30.41 -20.39 10.75
CA LEU A 712 29.59 -20.51 9.54
C LEU A 712 30.00 -19.52 8.45
N LEU A 713 30.36 -18.28 8.82
CA LEU A 713 30.84 -17.27 7.88
C LEU A 713 32.25 -17.58 7.38
N GLN A 714 33.16 -17.97 8.28
CA GLN A 714 34.52 -18.39 7.91
C GLN A 714 34.51 -19.57 6.94
N THR A 715 33.58 -20.50 7.13
CA THR A 715 33.45 -21.66 6.25
C THR A 715 32.98 -21.29 4.85
N LEU A 716 32.36 -20.13 4.61
CA LEU A 716 31.96 -19.68 3.25
C LEU A 716 32.83 -18.53 2.71
N SER A 717 33.83 -18.10 3.49
CA SER A 717 34.92 -17.25 3.02
C SER A 717 35.86 -18.05 2.12
#